data_AF-A0A918QAN2-F1
#
_entry.id   AF-A0A918QAN2-F1
#
_cell.length_a   1.000
_cell.length_b   1.000
_cell.length_c   1.000
_cell.angle_alpha   90.00
_cell.angle_beta   90.00
_cell.angle_gamma   90.00
#
_symmetry.space_group_name_H-M   'P 1'
#
loop_
_entity.id
_entity.type
_entity.pdbx_description
1 polymer ?
#
loop_
_entity_poly.entity_id
_entity_poly.type
_entity_poly.pdbx_seq_one_letter_code
_entity_poly.pdbx_strand_id
1 'polypeptide(L)'
;MFTVRDKFVSLISSVMQLPPEFVDHVADPKVSRRIKSKRKCVRPARNDLETSMTVSLSKLAKIHCSALMALIVMSCLDVIKAAEAIAPPRDGLTFASFGPLNTDIFIADADGSNARPIIANPALDSNASFSADGDWILFTSTRNGSSDIYRARLDGKGVEQLTHNPSFDDQGALSPDGRHLAFVSSREGQADIWVVDLKTKKLRNLTRHPGGDFRPAWSPDGQWIAFSSDRLSTKKKHSFVTLHSTELFVVRTDGTQLRQVTSQDAFAGSPVWSLDGQSLIYYEASLEDVQKITSPRRLRGTTQIVSITLATGERNQLTDGPGEKWSPHALPDKRIAYTSGGPEGGIDFIGNATGARGEMRNPYWSVDGKSMVFQRETSTVWPPWQTLASRTPEICLIRTGIFASASPDAKQILLNDQTAGALHNGILVMNMDGSNRTLLFGDAKLSALAPVWSADGEQIAFGFGGFFQSVTGSAIADIAVMRADGTGLRILTDGSGNYGFPSWSADANQIVYRSAGKDKNGLSILDVKTQVTRELTRGGHENFPSWSPDGNSIAFTSDRDGDYDIYIIKPDGSDLKRLTQSPGNDAHNVWSPDGQWIAFTSSRGGFKDEAALHPYNPQPYGDLYIMRKDGSDIRQMTDDQFEDGTPGWFKIPDTGSKPQTSSSCTL
;
A
#
# COMPACT_ATOMS: atom_id res chain seq x y z
N MET A 1 29.87 1.39 -22.21
CA MET A 1 28.53 1.89 -22.57
C MET A 1 28.28 1.52 -24.02
N PHE A 2 27.13 0.91 -24.32
CA PHE A 2 26.55 0.88 -25.66
C PHE A 2 25.12 1.37 -25.51
N THR A 3 24.69 2.29 -26.37
CA THR A 3 23.36 2.89 -26.30
C THR A 3 22.32 1.98 -26.95
N VAL A 4 21.05 2.19 -26.61
CA VAL A 4 19.91 1.45 -27.19
C VAL A 4 19.93 1.51 -28.74
N ARG A 5 20.44 2.61 -29.29
CA ARG A 5 20.61 2.83 -30.74
C ARG A 5 21.59 1.86 -31.38
N ASP A 6 22.68 1.51 -30.70
CA ASP A 6 23.75 0.66 -31.25
C ASP A 6 23.28 -0.79 -31.39
N LYS A 7 22.48 -1.27 -30.42
CA LYS A 7 21.79 -2.57 -30.50
C LYS A 7 20.77 -2.61 -31.64
N PHE A 8 20.05 -1.51 -31.88
CA PHE A 8 19.03 -1.43 -32.94
C PHE A 8 19.64 -1.51 -34.35
N VAL A 9 20.78 -0.85 -34.58
CA VAL A 9 21.51 -0.93 -35.86
C VAL A 9 22.10 -2.33 -36.08
N SER A 10 22.66 -2.95 -35.03
CA SER A 10 23.17 -4.33 -35.10
C SER A 10 22.08 -5.36 -35.44
N LEU A 11 20.84 -5.14 -34.99
CA LEU A 11 19.71 -6.05 -35.23
C LEU A 11 19.18 -5.94 -36.66
N ILE A 12 19.15 -4.75 -37.24
CA ILE A 12 18.74 -4.55 -38.65
C ILE A 12 19.76 -5.18 -39.61
N SER A 13 21.05 -5.04 -39.31
CA SER A 13 22.13 -5.55 -40.18
C SER A 13 22.20 -7.08 -40.23
N SER A 14 21.83 -7.79 -39.15
CA SER A 14 21.84 -9.26 -39.13
C SER A 14 20.62 -9.90 -39.79
N VAL A 15 19.48 -9.18 -39.86
CA VAL A 15 18.21 -9.71 -40.36
C VAL A 15 18.02 -9.54 -41.88
N MET A 16 18.62 -8.51 -42.49
CA MET A 16 18.26 -8.11 -43.88
C MET A 16 19.28 -8.40 -44.99
N GLN A 17 20.49 -8.90 -44.68
CA GLN A 17 21.55 -9.24 -45.66
C GLN A 17 21.71 -8.25 -46.84
N LEU A 18 21.74 -6.94 -46.54
CA LEU A 18 21.88 -5.91 -47.56
C LEU A 18 23.33 -5.83 -48.10
N PRO A 19 23.53 -5.51 -49.39
CA PRO A 19 24.88 -5.35 -49.95
C PRO A 19 25.68 -4.22 -49.25
N PRO A 20 27.03 -4.29 -49.22
CA PRO A 20 27.85 -3.41 -48.38
C PRO A 20 27.78 -1.90 -48.69
N GLU A 21 27.27 -1.53 -49.86
CA GLU A 21 27.39 -0.18 -50.43
C GLU A 21 26.34 0.83 -49.91
N PHE A 22 25.47 0.43 -48.98
CA PHE A 22 24.43 1.30 -48.40
C PHE A 22 24.76 1.86 -47.00
N VAL A 23 25.95 1.54 -46.45
CA VAL A 23 26.32 1.87 -45.05
C VAL A 23 27.07 3.23 -44.93
N ASP A 24 27.76 3.68 -45.99
CA ASP A 24 28.76 4.76 -45.91
C ASP A 24 28.22 6.21 -46.10
N HIS A 25 26.92 6.46 -45.90
CA HIS A 25 26.32 7.81 -46.01
C HIS A 25 25.58 8.32 -44.76
N VAL A 26 25.81 7.69 -43.59
CA VAL A 26 25.25 8.16 -42.30
C VAL A 26 26.35 8.40 -41.25
N ALA A 27 27.43 9.09 -41.64
CA ALA A 27 28.56 9.38 -40.75
C ALA A 27 29.32 10.70 -41.06
N ASP A 28 28.63 11.85 -41.13
CA ASP A 28 29.28 13.18 -41.03
C ASP A 28 28.56 14.10 -40.01
N PRO A 29 29.22 14.53 -38.92
CA PRO A 29 28.63 15.37 -37.88
C PRO A 29 28.60 16.89 -38.18
N LYS A 30 28.86 17.36 -39.42
CA LYS A 30 28.98 18.80 -39.75
C LYS A 30 27.76 19.50 -40.37
N VAL A 31 26.53 19.19 -39.94
CA VAL A 31 25.35 20.07 -40.23
C VAL A 31 24.53 20.36 -38.96
N SER A 32 25.11 21.15 -38.06
CA SER A 32 24.41 21.70 -36.88
C SER A 32 24.59 23.22 -36.79
N ARG A 33 23.75 23.96 -37.55
CA ARG A 33 23.30 25.34 -37.24
C ARG A 33 22.37 25.87 -38.35
N ARG A 34 21.37 26.65 -37.92
CA ARG A 34 20.34 27.37 -38.72
C ARG A 34 19.31 26.48 -39.43
N ILE A 35 18.09 26.46 -38.89
CA ILE A 35 16.92 27.09 -39.53
C ILE A 35 16.09 27.77 -38.42
N LYS A 36 16.08 29.10 -38.42
CA LYS A 36 15.00 29.90 -37.84
C LYS A 36 14.21 30.49 -39.01
N SER A 37 12.89 30.39 -38.94
CA SER A 37 11.88 31.22 -39.63
C SER A 37 12.19 31.80 -41.03
N LYS A 38 11.38 31.43 -42.04
CA LYS A 38 10.26 32.29 -42.50
C LYS A 38 9.40 31.61 -43.57
N ARG A 39 8.21 32.18 -43.76
CA ARG A 39 7.16 31.76 -44.71
C ARG A 39 7.42 32.30 -46.13
N LYS A 40 6.67 31.73 -47.08
CA LYS A 40 6.19 32.28 -48.38
C LYS A 40 7.07 32.15 -49.64
N CYS A 41 6.52 31.34 -50.56
CA CYS A 41 6.02 31.73 -51.90
C CYS A 41 6.89 31.58 -53.17
N VAL A 42 6.26 30.90 -54.15
CA VAL A 42 6.18 31.18 -55.61
C VAL A 42 7.16 30.48 -56.56
N ARG A 43 6.58 29.90 -57.63
CA ARG A 43 7.22 29.35 -58.86
C ARG A 43 7.39 30.47 -59.92
N PRO A 44 8.31 30.34 -60.90
CA PRO A 44 7.88 29.95 -62.27
C PRO A 44 8.89 29.04 -63.02
N ALA A 45 8.43 28.09 -63.86
CA ALA A 45 8.45 28.07 -65.36
C ALA A 45 9.81 27.65 -65.99
N ARG A 46 9.90 26.49 -66.68
CA ARG A 46 9.88 26.29 -68.17
C ARG A 46 11.03 27.02 -68.90
N ASN A 47 11.92 26.39 -69.66
CA ASN A 47 11.83 25.22 -70.58
C ASN A 47 13.15 24.37 -70.53
N ASP A 48 13.50 23.34 -71.33
CA ASP A 48 12.91 22.59 -72.48
C ASP A 48 13.43 21.11 -72.49
N LEU A 49 12.82 20.12 -73.18
CA LEU A 49 13.07 19.55 -74.53
C LEU A 49 14.56 19.29 -74.89
N GLU A 50 15.04 18.07 -75.20
CA GLU A 50 14.45 16.97 -76.00
C GLU A 50 14.84 15.51 -75.57
N THR A 51 13.96 14.54 -75.89
CA THR A 51 14.10 13.07 -76.17
C THR A 51 15.26 12.18 -75.62
N SER A 52 15.08 10.90 -75.23
CA SER A 52 13.95 9.93 -75.42
C SER A 52 13.94 8.77 -74.38
N MET A 53 13.02 7.80 -74.57
CA MET A 53 12.80 6.53 -73.83
C MET A 53 11.99 6.56 -72.52
N THR A 54 10.68 6.34 -72.65
CA THR A 54 9.75 5.97 -71.56
C THR A 54 9.19 4.56 -71.75
N VAL A 55 9.56 3.60 -70.88
CA VAL A 55 8.76 2.38 -70.64
C VAL A 55 8.67 2.08 -69.12
N SER A 56 7.59 2.59 -68.51
CA SER A 56 6.87 2.01 -67.36
C SER A 56 7.65 1.37 -66.18
N LEU A 57 8.42 2.17 -65.42
CA LEU A 57 8.85 1.80 -64.05
C LEU A 57 7.70 1.74 -63.01
N SER A 58 6.49 2.20 -63.36
CA SER A 58 5.34 2.35 -62.46
C SER A 58 4.61 1.06 -62.08
N LYS A 59 4.91 -0.09 -62.71
CA LYS A 59 4.32 -1.40 -62.35
C LYS A 59 5.18 -2.24 -61.40
N LEU A 60 6.52 -2.22 -61.49
CA LEU A 60 7.37 -2.97 -60.54
C LEU A 60 7.41 -2.34 -59.14
N ALA A 61 7.38 -1.00 -59.06
CA ALA A 61 7.39 -0.28 -57.77
C ALA A 61 6.15 -0.56 -56.92
N LYS A 62 4.96 -0.74 -57.54
CA LYS A 62 3.74 -1.08 -56.80
C LYS A 62 3.74 -2.52 -56.27
N ILE A 63 4.24 -3.48 -57.03
CA ILE A 63 4.26 -4.90 -56.59
C ILE A 63 5.22 -5.07 -55.41
N HIS A 64 6.42 -4.47 -55.44
CA HIS A 64 7.35 -4.53 -54.31
C HIS A 64 6.87 -3.72 -53.10
N CYS A 65 6.25 -2.55 -53.28
CA CYS A 65 5.70 -1.81 -52.15
C CYS A 65 4.51 -2.53 -51.49
N SER A 66 3.67 -3.25 -52.26
CA SER A 66 2.60 -4.08 -51.72
C SER A 66 3.11 -5.33 -51.00
N ALA A 67 4.11 -6.03 -51.55
CA ALA A 67 4.71 -7.19 -50.90
C ALA A 67 5.50 -6.81 -49.63
N LEU A 68 6.25 -5.70 -49.68
CA LEU A 68 6.99 -5.18 -48.53
C LEU A 68 6.05 -4.61 -47.47
N MET A 69 4.96 -3.93 -47.84
CA MET A 69 3.90 -3.57 -46.87
C MET A 69 3.20 -4.80 -46.31
N ALA A 70 2.96 -5.86 -47.09
CA ALA A 70 2.34 -7.09 -46.57
C ALA A 70 3.28 -7.85 -45.60
N LEU A 71 4.58 -7.89 -45.88
CA LEU A 71 5.59 -8.44 -44.96
C LEU A 71 5.79 -7.56 -43.74
N ILE A 72 5.83 -6.23 -43.88
CA ILE A 72 5.91 -5.30 -42.74
C ILE A 72 4.63 -5.40 -41.90
N VAL A 73 3.45 -5.45 -42.51
CA VAL A 73 2.17 -5.59 -41.77
C VAL A 73 2.02 -6.98 -41.14
N MET A 74 2.49 -8.07 -41.76
CA MET A 74 2.54 -9.37 -41.08
C MET A 74 3.56 -9.38 -39.94
N SER A 75 4.78 -8.87 -40.15
CA SER A 75 5.77 -8.74 -39.06
C SER A 75 5.34 -7.77 -37.96
N CYS A 76 4.55 -6.74 -38.27
CA CYS A 76 3.98 -5.83 -37.28
C CYS A 76 2.73 -6.40 -36.62
N LEU A 77 1.95 -7.27 -37.27
CA LEU A 77 0.82 -7.95 -36.62
C LEU A 77 1.30 -8.97 -35.58
N ASP A 78 2.38 -9.70 -35.88
CA ASP A 78 3.02 -10.60 -34.90
C ASP A 78 3.77 -9.82 -33.79
N VAL A 79 4.36 -8.65 -34.10
CA VAL A 79 5.00 -7.77 -33.10
C VAL A 79 4.00 -6.95 -32.26
N ILE A 80 2.75 -6.77 -32.70
CA ILE A 80 1.72 -6.00 -31.96
C ILE A 80 0.84 -6.88 -31.06
N LYS A 81 1.02 -8.22 -31.07
CA LYS A 81 0.34 -9.13 -30.11
C LYS A 81 1.23 -10.18 -29.44
N ALA A 82 2.53 -9.93 -29.35
CA ALA A 82 3.31 -10.44 -28.22
C ALA A 82 3.05 -9.55 -26.99
N ALA A 83 1.98 -9.83 -26.24
CA ALA A 83 2.07 -9.60 -24.80
C ALA A 83 3.21 -10.49 -24.33
N GLU A 84 4.28 -9.92 -23.78
CA GLU A 84 5.38 -10.73 -23.23
C GLU A 84 4.76 -11.65 -22.18
N ALA A 85 4.78 -12.95 -22.47
CA ALA A 85 4.12 -13.94 -21.64
C ALA A 85 4.84 -13.97 -20.29
N ILE A 86 4.21 -13.38 -19.29
CA ILE A 86 4.77 -13.29 -17.94
C ILE A 86 5.05 -14.73 -17.49
N ALA A 87 6.32 -15.00 -17.16
CA ALA A 87 6.70 -16.31 -16.66
C ALA A 87 5.88 -16.56 -15.37
N PRO A 88 5.28 -17.76 -15.20
CA PRO A 88 4.46 -18.02 -14.03
C PRO A 88 5.30 -17.79 -12.76
N PRO A 89 4.72 -17.17 -11.72
CA PRO A 89 5.46 -16.86 -10.50
C PRO A 89 6.01 -18.14 -9.89
N ARG A 90 7.27 -18.12 -9.47
CA ARG A 90 7.96 -19.27 -8.86
C ARG A 90 7.99 -19.20 -7.34
N ASP A 91 7.67 -18.04 -6.81
CA ASP A 91 7.69 -17.70 -5.39
C ASP A 91 6.45 -16.89 -5.04
N GLY A 92 6.11 -16.85 -3.77
CA GLY A 92 5.05 -15.99 -3.24
C GLY A 92 5.36 -15.44 -1.87
N LEU A 93 4.70 -14.33 -1.56
CA LEU A 93 4.64 -13.69 -0.26
C LEU A 93 3.22 -13.80 0.28
N THR A 94 3.08 -14.45 1.43
CA THR A 94 1.92 -14.25 2.30
C THR A 94 2.15 -13.05 3.20
N PHE A 95 1.10 -12.36 3.62
CA PHE A 95 1.19 -11.24 4.57
C PHE A 95 -0.15 -10.94 5.24
N ALA A 96 -0.12 -10.25 6.39
CA ALA A 96 -1.32 -9.65 6.97
C ALA A 96 -1.43 -8.19 6.57
N SER A 97 -2.65 -7.67 6.44
CA SER A 97 -2.88 -6.22 6.38
C SER A 97 -3.77 -5.80 7.53
N PHE A 98 -3.34 -4.80 8.31
CA PHE A 98 -4.04 -4.25 9.47
C PHE A 98 -5.18 -3.28 9.11
N GLY A 99 -5.72 -3.40 7.89
CA GLY A 99 -6.99 -2.84 7.47
C GLY A 99 -8.18 -3.82 7.58
N PRO A 100 -9.40 -3.38 7.21
CA PRO A 100 -10.60 -4.23 7.12
C PRO A 100 -10.39 -5.47 6.25
N LEU A 101 -11.12 -6.56 6.51
CA LEU A 101 -10.99 -7.81 5.74
C LEU A 101 -11.58 -7.71 4.33
N ASN A 102 -12.76 -7.10 4.20
CA ASN A 102 -13.36 -6.71 2.92
C ASN A 102 -14.25 -5.49 3.16
N THR A 103 -14.23 -4.48 2.29
CA THR A 103 -15.14 -3.32 2.37
C THR A 103 -15.85 -3.10 1.06
N ASP A 104 -17.17 -2.92 1.15
CA ASP A 104 -18.03 -2.59 0.02
C ASP A 104 -18.62 -1.18 0.19
N ILE A 105 -19.01 -0.54 -0.92
CA ILE A 105 -19.70 0.75 -0.89
C ILE A 105 -21.21 0.56 -0.73
N PHE A 106 -21.78 1.25 0.25
CA PHE A 106 -23.21 1.31 0.54
C PHE A 106 -23.78 2.68 0.17
N ILE A 107 -25.08 2.70 -0.16
CA ILE A 107 -25.90 3.91 -0.23
C ILE A 107 -27.01 3.83 0.82
N ALA A 108 -27.33 4.95 1.43
CA ALA A 108 -28.39 5.14 2.42
C ALA A 108 -29.14 6.46 2.16
N ASP A 109 -30.26 6.66 2.85
CA ASP A 109 -30.86 7.98 3.02
C ASP A 109 -29.91 8.89 3.84
N ALA A 110 -30.07 10.21 3.76
CA ALA A 110 -29.12 11.17 4.34
C ALA A 110 -28.94 11.11 5.88
N ASP A 111 -29.77 10.36 6.60
CA ASP A 111 -29.61 10.07 8.03
C ASP A 111 -28.90 8.72 8.30
N GLY A 112 -28.48 8.00 7.25
CA GLY A 112 -27.87 6.67 7.32
C GLY A 112 -28.86 5.50 7.33
N SER A 113 -30.17 5.77 7.32
CA SER A 113 -31.20 4.72 7.26
C SER A 113 -31.33 4.10 5.87
N ASN A 114 -32.03 2.96 5.77
CA ASN A 114 -32.27 2.23 4.52
C ASN A 114 -30.99 1.84 3.73
N ALA A 115 -29.88 1.65 4.44
CA ALA A 115 -28.58 1.29 3.88
C ALA A 115 -28.60 -0.02 3.08
N ARG A 116 -28.08 0.02 1.85
CA ARG A 116 -27.92 -1.14 0.94
C ARG A 116 -26.58 -1.07 0.20
N PRO A 117 -25.95 -2.21 -0.15
CA PRO A 117 -24.75 -2.20 -0.98
C PRO A 117 -25.07 -1.68 -2.40
N ILE A 118 -24.07 -1.07 -3.04
CA ILE A 118 -24.11 -0.61 -4.44
C ILE A 118 -23.26 -1.54 -5.30
N ILE A 119 -22.05 -1.84 -4.81
CA ILE A 119 -21.06 -2.69 -5.46
C ILE A 119 -20.63 -3.69 -4.40
N ALA A 120 -20.66 -4.98 -4.73
CA ALA A 120 -20.14 -6.05 -3.90
C ALA A 120 -18.96 -6.68 -4.63
N ASN A 121 -17.78 -6.70 -4.02
CA ASN A 121 -16.54 -7.13 -4.66
C ASN A 121 -15.54 -7.66 -3.62
N PRO A 122 -14.79 -8.76 -3.90
CA PRO A 122 -13.71 -9.25 -3.02
C PRO A 122 -12.45 -8.36 -3.12
N ALA A 123 -12.59 -7.08 -2.81
CA ALA A 123 -11.50 -6.09 -2.70
C ALA A 123 -11.84 -5.05 -1.61
N LEU A 124 -10.94 -4.11 -1.37
CA LEU A 124 -11.20 -2.98 -0.48
C LEU A 124 -11.74 -1.81 -1.31
N ASP A 125 -13.07 -1.69 -1.38
CA ASP A 125 -13.70 -0.48 -1.90
C ASP A 125 -13.85 0.55 -0.75
N SER A 126 -13.47 1.80 -0.99
CA SER A 126 -13.40 2.84 0.06
C SER A 126 -13.59 4.28 -0.46
N ASN A 127 -13.69 5.24 0.47
CA ASN A 127 -13.61 6.69 0.23
C ASN A 127 -14.53 7.20 -0.91
N ALA A 128 -15.80 6.80 -0.87
CA ALA A 128 -16.75 7.11 -1.92
C ALA A 128 -17.28 8.55 -1.86
N SER A 129 -17.54 9.16 -3.03
CA SER A 129 -18.11 10.50 -3.18
C SER A 129 -19.11 10.56 -4.34
N PHE A 130 -19.97 11.58 -4.40
CA PHE A 130 -20.92 11.78 -5.50
C PHE A 130 -20.36 12.72 -6.58
N SER A 131 -20.75 12.51 -7.84
CA SER A 131 -20.65 13.56 -8.86
C SER A 131 -21.67 14.67 -8.63
N ALA A 132 -21.38 15.88 -9.13
CA ALA A 132 -22.21 17.07 -8.88
C ALA A 132 -23.64 16.98 -9.47
N ASP A 133 -23.83 16.16 -10.50
CA ASP A 133 -25.12 15.83 -11.11
C ASP A 133 -25.88 14.71 -10.38
N GLY A 134 -25.27 14.07 -9.36
CA GLY A 134 -25.82 12.92 -8.63
C GLY A 134 -25.85 11.62 -9.45
N ASP A 135 -25.35 11.64 -10.68
CA ASP A 135 -25.54 10.61 -11.68
C ASP A 135 -24.51 9.46 -11.54
N TRP A 136 -23.40 9.73 -10.84
CA TRP A 136 -22.30 8.80 -10.55
C TRP A 136 -21.89 8.86 -9.08
N ILE A 137 -21.33 7.74 -8.61
CA ILE A 137 -20.42 7.71 -7.47
C ILE A 137 -18.99 7.52 -7.96
N LEU A 138 -18.04 8.09 -7.26
CA LEU A 138 -16.62 7.76 -7.31
C LEU A 138 -16.27 6.98 -6.04
N PHE A 139 -15.26 6.12 -6.12
CA PHE A 139 -14.76 5.35 -5.00
C PHE A 139 -13.37 4.80 -5.34
N THR A 140 -12.57 4.53 -4.33
CA THR A 140 -11.27 3.86 -4.47
C THR A 140 -11.48 2.34 -4.44
N SER A 141 -10.69 1.57 -5.18
CA SER A 141 -10.71 0.10 -5.12
C SER A 141 -9.35 -0.54 -5.38
N THR A 142 -9.01 -1.56 -4.59
CA THR A 142 -7.83 -2.42 -4.78
C THR A 142 -8.06 -3.61 -5.72
N ARG A 143 -9.20 -3.64 -6.45
CA ARG A 143 -9.61 -4.81 -7.27
C ARG A 143 -8.64 -5.25 -8.37
N ASN A 144 -7.74 -4.35 -8.80
CA ASN A 144 -6.74 -4.59 -9.83
C ASN A 144 -5.29 -4.55 -9.29
N GLY A 145 -5.09 -4.53 -7.96
CA GLY A 145 -3.79 -4.41 -7.30
C GLY A 145 -3.76 -3.25 -6.31
N SER A 146 -2.84 -2.30 -6.53
CA SER A 146 -2.83 -1.03 -5.81
C SER A 146 -4.15 -0.27 -5.94
N SER A 147 -4.42 0.62 -5.00
CA SER A 147 -5.61 1.48 -5.02
C SER A 147 -5.68 2.31 -6.30
N ASP A 148 -6.81 2.22 -7.01
CA ASP A 148 -7.16 3.09 -8.13
C ASP A 148 -8.53 3.74 -7.86
N ILE A 149 -8.79 4.91 -8.45
CA ILE A 149 -10.10 5.56 -8.44
C ILE A 149 -10.98 4.98 -9.56
N TYR A 150 -12.20 4.59 -9.19
CA TYR A 150 -13.26 4.12 -10.07
C TYR A 150 -14.47 5.04 -9.99
N ARG A 151 -15.40 4.86 -10.93
CA ARG A 151 -16.78 5.36 -10.81
C ARG A 151 -17.80 4.29 -11.19
N ALA A 152 -19.02 4.44 -10.69
CA ALA A 152 -20.17 3.61 -11.06
C ALA A 152 -21.48 4.40 -10.98
N ARG A 153 -22.54 3.87 -11.58
CA ARG A 153 -23.91 4.37 -11.40
C ARG A 153 -24.48 3.94 -10.04
N LEU A 154 -25.52 4.62 -9.56
CA LEU A 154 -26.19 4.33 -8.27
C LEU A 154 -26.88 2.95 -8.19
N ASP A 155 -27.00 2.25 -9.33
CA ASP A 155 -27.48 0.87 -9.44
C ASP A 155 -26.32 -0.16 -9.55
N GLY A 156 -25.08 0.26 -9.31
CA GLY A 156 -23.87 -0.57 -9.36
C GLY A 156 -23.34 -0.84 -10.77
N LYS A 157 -24.03 -0.40 -11.84
CA LYS A 157 -23.61 -0.67 -13.22
C LYS A 157 -22.62 0.36 -13.75
N GLY A 158 -21.99 0.01 -14.87
CA GLY A 158 -21.10 0.91 -15.61
C GLY A 158 -19.81 1.23 -14.86
N VAL A 159 -19.28 0.29 -14.07
CA VAL A 159 -18.01 0.45 -13.34
C VAL A 159 -16.89 0.78 -14.32
N GLU A 160 -16.23 1.92 -14.13
CA GLU A 160 -15.15 2.43 -14.97
C GLU A 160 -13.96 2.83 -14.09
N GLN A 161 -12.77 2.38 -14.46
CA GLN A 161 -11.50 2.80 -13.86
C GLN A 161 -11.08 4.18 -14.40
N LEU A 162 -10.80 5.14 -13.51
CA LEU A 162 -10.47 6.52 -13.87
C LEU A 162 -8.97 6.83 -13.82
N THR A 163 -8.27 6.34 -12.80
CA THR A 163 -6.81 6.35 -12.69
C THR A 163 -6.22 5.03 -13.15
N HIS A 164 -4.98 5.03 -13.63
CA HIS A 164 -4.30 3.83 -14.09
C HIS A 164 -2.82 3.97 -13.73
N ASN A 165 -2.44 3.52 -12.54
CA ASN A 165 -1.06 3.56 -12.08
C ASN A 165 -0.75 2.39 -11.13
N PRO A 166 0.48 1.85 -11.12
CA PRO A 166 0.89 0.94 -10.05
C PRO A 166 1.04 1.63 -8.68
N SER A 167 0.99 2.95 -8.58
CA SER A 167 0.97 3.67 -7.30
C SER A 167 -0.43 3.76 -6.70
N PHE A 168 -0.49 3.88 -5.38
CA PHE A 168 -1.67 4.27 -4.62
C PHE A 168 -2.29 5.55 -5.18
N ASP A 169 -3.52 5.47 -5.70
CA ASP A 169 -4.39 6.58 -6.07
C ASP A 169 -5.72 6.45 -5.26
N ASP A 170 -6.03 7.41 -4.37
CA ASP A 170 -7.14 7.32 -3.39
C ASP A 170 -7.82 8.70 -3.13
N GLN A 171 -8.93 8.71 -2.37
CA GLN A 171 -9.63 9.90 -1.84
C GLN A 171 -10.06 10.87 -2.97
N GLY A 172 -10.67 10.30 -4.01
CA GLY A 172 -11.07 11.04 -5.22
C GLY A 172 -12.27 11.98 -5.03
N ALA A 173 -12.10 13.23 -5.43
CA ALA A 173 -13.13 14.26 -5.46
C ALA A 173 -13.21 14.94 -6.85
N LEU A 174 -14.41 14.96 -7.45
CA LEU A 174 -14.64 15.70 -8.70
C LEU A 174 -14.75 17.20 -8.46
N SER A 175 -14.31 17.98 -9.45
CA SER A 175 -14.64 19.40 -9.56
C SER A 175 -16.15 19.60 -9.76
N PRO A 176 -16.72 20.75 -9.36
CA PRO A 176 -18.15 21.03 -9.53
C PRO A 176 -18.65 20.97 -10.99
N ASP A 177 -17.76 21.16 -11.97
CA ASP A 177 -18.06 21.01 -13.41
C ASP A 177 -17.90 19.58 -13.95
N GLY A 178 -17.54 18.62 -13.09
CA GLY A 178 -17.32 17.21 -13.43
C GLY A 178 -16.12 16.94 -14.36
N ARG A 179 -15.33 17.96 -14.71
CA ARG A 179 -14.26 17.85 -15.71
C ARG A 179 -12.94 17.35 -15.15
N HIS A 180 -12.65 17.64 -13.89
CA HIS A 180 -11.40 17.33 -13.23
C HIS A 180 -11.64 16.42 -12.03
N LEU A 181 -10.70 15.53 -11.77
CA LEU A 181 -10.63 14.72 -10.56
C LEU A 181 -9.40 15.16 -9.77
N ALA A 182 -9.61 15.60 -8.52
CA ALA A 182 -8.55 15.74 -7.53
C ALA A 182 -8.48 14.45 -6.70
N PHE A 183 -7.28 13.97 -6.37
CA PHE A 183 -7.08 12.71 -5.67
C PHE A 183 -5.69 12.68 -5.03
N VAL A 184 -5.53 11.86 -4.00
CA VAL A 184 -4.24 11.58 -3.36
C VAL A 184 -3.48 10.57 -4.23
N SER A 185 -2.17 10.75 -4.42
CA SER A 185 -1.35 9.81 -5.19
C SER A 185 0.08 9.69 -4.67
N SER A 186 0.60 8.45 -4.57
CA SER A 186 1.99 8.16 -4.18
C SER A 186 3.01 8.22 -5.33
N ARG A 187 2.59 8.51 -6.57
CA ARG A 187 3.40 8.27 -7.80
C ARG A 187 4.73 9.02 -7.95
N GLU A 188 5.03 9.98 -7.07
CA GLU A 188 6.33 10.67 -7.02
C GLU A 188 7.10 10.40 -5.71
N GLY A 189 6.62 9.50 -4.86
CA GLY A 189 7.31 8.96 -3.67
C GLY A 189 6.43 8.95 -2.41
N GLN A 190 5.70 10.03 -2.21
CA GLN A 190 4.82 10.29 -1.07
C GLN A 190 3.42 10.67 -1.52
N ALA A 191 2.43 10.59 -0.63
CA ALA A 191 1.05 11.00 -0.89
C ALA A 191 0.94 12.52 -1.13
N ASP A 192 0.89 12.96 -2.39
CA ASP A 192 0.59 14.35 -2.76
C ASP A 192 -0.85 14.46 -3.31
N ILE A 193 -1.41 15.69 -3.37
CA ILE A 193 -2.66 15.96 -4.11
C ILE A 193 -2.36 16.16 -5.60
N TRP A 194 -3.02 15.38 -6.44
CA TRP A 194 -2.95 15.49 -7.89
C TRP A 194 -4.27 15.86 -8.52
N VAL A 195 -4.22 16.44 -9.72
CA VAL A 195 -5.40 16.72 -10.54
C VAL A 195 -5.22 16.12 -11.93
N VAL A 196 -6.27 15.45 -12.43
CA VAL A 196 -6.38 14.99 -13.82
C VAL A 196 -7.57 15.66 -14.53
N ASP A 197 -7.36 16.17 -15.74
CA ASP A 197 -8.46 16.52 -16.65
C ASP A 197 -8.97 15.21 -17.30
N LEU A 198 -10.22 14.84 -17.00
CA LEU A 198 -10.76 13.52 -17.33
C LEU A 198 -10.93 13.26 -18.83
N LYS A 199 -10.99 14.34 -19.64
CA LYS A 199 -11.16 14.30 -21.09
C LYS A 199 -9.84 14.15 -21.84
N THR A 200 -8.82 14.89 -21.40
CA THR A 200 -7.47 14.90 -22.02
C THR A 200 -6.50 13.94 -21.36
N LYS A 201 -6.86 13.38 -20.19
CA LYS A 201 -6.03 12.55 -19.31
C LYS A 201 -4.73 13.24 -18.88
N LYS A 202 -4.68 14.58 -18.96
CA LYS A 202 -3.51 15.36 -18.52
C LYS A 202 -3.46 15.43 -17.00
N LEU A 203 -2.40 14.88 -16.42
CA LEU A 203 -2.07 14.92 -15.00
C LEU A 203 -1.23 16.15 -14.62
N ARG A 204 -1.37 16.60 -13.37
CA ARG A 204 -0.47 17.56 -12.71
C ARG A 204 -0.44 17.30 -11.21
N ASN A 205 0.76 17.22 -10.63
CA ASN A 205 0.92 17.26 -9.18
C ASN A 205 0.67 18.68 -8.65
N LEU A 206 -0.25 18.83 -7.69
CA LEU A 206 -0.69 20.12 -7.16
C LEU A 206 0.09 20.52 -5.91
N THR A 207 0.49 19.53 -5.11
CA THR A 207 1.32 19.72 -3.92
C THR A 207 2.61 18.93 -4.08
N ARG A 208 3.72 19.42 -3.52
CA ARG A 208 5.03 18.77 -3.62
C ARG A 208 5.78 19.01 -2.32
N HIS A 209 5.72 18.07 -1.38
CA HIS A 209 6.35 18.20 -0.08
C HIS A 209 6.77 16.84 0.49
N PRO A 210 7.87 16.71 1.26
CA PRO A 210 8.25 15.46 1.95
C PRO A 210 7.29 14.94 3.04
N GLY A 211 6.06 15.45 3.11
CA GLY A 211 5.00 15.04 4.05
C GLY A 211 3.71 14.88 3.27
N GLY A 212 2.84 13.99 3.73
CA GLY A 212 1.62 13.58 3.03
C GLY A 212 0.54 14.66 3.04
N ASP A 213 -0.24 14.66 1.97
CA ASP A 213 -1.43 15.49 1.76
C ASP A 213 -2.65 14.61 1.46
N PHE A 214 -3.75 14.86 2.16
CA PHE A 214 -4.90 13.97 2.21
C PHE A 214 -6.23 14.72 2.03
N ARG A 215 -7.30 13.98 1.76
CA ARG A 215 -8.71 14.45 1.77
C ARG A 215 -8.96 15.74 0.96
N PRO A 216 -8.68 15.75 -0.37
CA PRO A 216 -8.90 16.92 -1.20
C PRO A 216 -10.40 17.23 -1.39
N ALA A 217 -10.80 18.48 -1.13
CA ALA A 217 -12.16 18.97 -1.31
C ALA A 217 -12.18 20.25 -2.16
N TRP A 218 -12.97 20.25 -3.24
CA TRP A 218 -13.12 21.41 -4.13
C TRP A 218 -14.02 22.49 -3.50
N SER A 219 -13.68 23.76 -3.73
CA SER A 219 -14.58 24.87 -3.43
C SER A 219 -15.81 24.84 -4.36
N PRO A 220 -16.97 25.40 -3.93
CA PRO A 220 -18.17 25.45 -4.77
C PRO A 220 -18.00 26.18 -6.11
N ASP A 221 -17.04 27.11 -6.21
CA ASP A 221 -16.69 27.84 -7.43
C ASP A 221 -15.65 27.11 -8.32
N GLY A 222 -15.13 25.95 -7.86
CA GLY A 222 -14.12 25.16 -8.55
C GLY A 222 -12.74 25.83 -8.68
N GLN A 223 -12.47 26.91 -7.94
CA GLN A 223 -11.21 27.68 -8.05
C GLN A 223 -10.13 27.29 -7.02
N TRP A 224 -10.52 26.59 -5.96
CA TRP A 224 -9.66 26.16 -4.87
C TRP A 224 -9.86 24.68 -4.53
N ILE A 225 -8.81 24.08 -4.00
CA ILE A 225 -8.86 22.78 -3.31
C ILE A 225 -8.37 23.00 -1.88
N ALA A 226 -9.17 22.56 -0.92
CA ALA A 226 -8.78 22.39 0.48
C ALA A 226 -8.30 20.95 0.70
N PHE A 227 -7.36 20.74 1.60
CA PHE A 227 -6.82 19.43 1.94
C PHE A 227 -6.18 19.47 3.32
N SER A 228 -6.02 18.31 3.97
CA SER A 228 -5.24 18.16 5.21
C SER A 228 -3.82 17.72 4.87
N SER A 229 -2.86 18.03 5.74
CA SER A 229 -1.45 17.74 5.45
C SER A 229 -0.63 17.51 6.71
N ASP A 230 0.22 16.48 6.71
CA ASP A 230 1.19 16.24 7.79
C ASP A 230 2.52 17.02 7.62
N ARG A 231 2.62 17.88 6.59
CA ARG A 231 3.87 18.58 6.22
C ARG A 231 4.54 19.39 7.32
N LEU A 232 3.79 19.80 8.36
CA LEU A 232 4.29 20.55 9.51
C LEU A 232 4.49 19.70 10.77
N SER A 233 4.20 18.40 10.70
CA SER A 233 4.33 17.48 11.83
C SER A 233 5.78 17.35 12.29
N THR A 234 6.04 17.72 13.55
CA THR A 234 7.39 17.81 14.12
C THR A 234 7.91 16.50 14.73
N LYS A 235 7.15 15.40 14.62
CA LYS A 235 7.44 14.03 15.09
C LYS A 235 7.87 13.88 16.56
N LYS A 236 6.99 13.34 17.40
CA LYS A 236 7.35 12.75 18.72
C LYS A 236 7.30 11.23 18.64
N LYS A 237 8.48 10.59 18.62
CA LYS A 237 8.64 9.12 18.56
C LYS A 237 8.05 8.44 19.81
N HIS A 238 7.32 7.33 19.63
CA HIS A 238 6.97 6.41 20.71
C HIS A 238 7.09 4.94 20.25
N SER A 239 8.28 4.35 20.38
CA SER A 239 8.54 2.94 20.02
C SER A 239 8.27 2.68 18.52
N PHE A 240 7.78 1.49 18.16
CA PHE A 240 7.37 1.12 16.79
C PHE A 240 6.27 2.03 16.20
N VAL A 241 5.58 2.83 17.03
CA VAL A 241 4.47 3.71 16.65
C VAL A 241 4.92 5.14 16.42
N THR A 242 4.59 5.65 15.24
CA THR A 242 4.68 7.06 14.86
C THR A 242 3.27 7.60 14.65
N LEU A 243 3.01 8.80 15.16
CA LEU A 243 1.81 9.56 14.80
C LEU A 243 2.26 10.90 14.22
N HIS A 244 1.58 11.33 13.17
CA HIS A 244 1.70 12.70 12.68
C HIS A 244 0.83 13.68 13.48
N SER A 245 0.77 14.94 13.03
CA SER A 245 -0.34 15.85 13.22
C SER A 245 -0.68 16.44 11.84
N THR A 246 -1.96 16.69 11.57
CA THR A 246 -2.41 17.26 10.29
C THR A 246 -2.90 18.70 10.46
N GLU A 247 -2.51 19.59 9.55
CA GLU A 247 -3.06 20.95 9.48
C GLU A 247 -3.73 21.15 8.10
N LEU A 248 -4.71 22.05 8.01
CA LEU A 248 -5.43 22.33 6.77
C LEU A 248 -4.71 23.35 5.91
N PHE A 249 -4.78 23.13 4.59
CA PHE A 249 -4.23 23.99 3.55
C PHE A 249 -5.27 24.24 2.47
N VAL A 250 -5.14 25.37 1.76
CA VAL A 250 -5.82 25.62 0.49
C VAL A 250 -4.83 26.00 -0.60
N VAL A 251 -5.11 25.59 -1.83
CA VAL A 251 -4.31 25.89 -3.02
C VAL A 251 -5.23 26.19 -4.21
N ARG A 252 -4.80 27.08 -5.11
CA ARG A 252 -5.53 27.32 -6.37
C ARG A 252 -5.47 26.10 -7.26
N THR A 253 -6.49 25.92 -8.09
CA THR A 253 -6.58 24.80 -9.05
C THR A 253 -5.59 24.92 -10.22
N ASP A 254 -4.77 25.98 -10.28
CA ASP A 254 -3.59 26.08 -11.14
C ASP A 254 -2.28 25.56 -10.46
N GLY A 255 -2.25 25.43 -9.13
CA GLY A 255 -1.08 25.10 -8.30
C GLY A 255 -0.46 26.30 -7.58
N THR A 256 -1.01 27.50 -7.72
CA THR A 256 -0.52 28.72 -7.07
C THR A 256 -1.22 29.01 -5.74
N GLN A 257 -0.72 30.01 -5.00
CA GLN A 257 -1.33 30.53 -3.76
C GLN A 257 -1.60 29.46 -2.68
N LEU A 258 -0.79 28.40 -2.64
CA LEU A 258 -0.77 27.44 -1.54
C LEU A 258 -0.56 28.18 -0.22
N ARG A 259 -1.48 28.02 0.73
CA ARG A 259 -1.39 28.60 2.07
C ARG A 259 -2.00 27.69 3.13
N GLN A 260 -1.41 27.74 4.33
CA GLN A 260 -1.94 27.15 5.55
C GLN A 260 -3.24 27.88 5.97
N VAL A 261 -4.17 27.15 6.60
CA VAL A 261 -5.46 27.66 7.09
C VAL A 261 -5.57 27.51 8.61
N THR A 262 -5.25 26.32 9.16
CA THR A 262 -5.20 26.07 10.61
C THR A 262 -3.76 26.05 11.10
N SER A 263 -3.52 26.40 12.36
CA SER A 263 -2.17 26.49 12.94
C SER A 263 -2.18 26.24 14.46
N GLN A 264 -2.91 25.22 14.91
CA GLN A 264 -3.18 25.00 16.33
C GLN A 264 -2.29 23.93 16.98
N ASP A 265 -1.42 23.26 16.22
CA ASP A 265 -0.68 22.06 16.67
C ASP A 265 -1.64 20.95 17.15
N ALA A 266 -2.77 20.86 16.45
CA ALA A 266 -3.83 19.89 16.62
C ALA A 266 -3.99 19.10 15.31
N PHE A 267 -4.63 17.93 15.36
CA PHE A 267 -5.11 17.28 14.14
C PHE A 267 -6.34 18.03 13.63
N ALA A 268 -6.21 18.69 12.49
CA ALA A 268 -7.32 19.17 11.69
C ALA A 268 -7.43 18.31 10.41
N GLY A 269 -8.62 17.75 10.15
CA GLY A 269 -8.79 16.77 9.08
C GLY A 269 -10.20 16.71 8.48
N SER A 270 -10.30 15.99 7.37
CA SER A 270 -11.48 15.81 6.52
C SER A 270 -12.20 17.14 6.19
N PRO A 271 -11.50 18.11 5.57
CA PRO A 271 -12.06 19.43 5.30
C PRO A 271 -13.16 19.37 4.22
N VAL A 272 -14.27 20.04 4.47
CA VAL A 272 -15.30 20.34 3.46
C VAL A 272 -15.57 21.84 3.41
N TRP A 273 -16.01 22.36 2.28
CA TRP A 273 -16.36 23.77 2.14
C TRP A 273 -17.78 24.04 2.64
N SER A 274 -18.01 25.22 3.22
CA SER A 274 -19.35 25.75 3.38
C SER A 274 -20.01 25.97 2.00
N LEU A 275 -21.35 25.91 1.94
CA LEU A 275 -22.09 26.02 0.67
C LEU A 275 -21.87 27.36 -0.06
N ASP A 276 -21.47 28.41 0.66
CA ASP A 276 -21.13 29.73 0.12
C ASP A 276 -19.63 29.90 -0.22
N GLY A 277 -18.80 28.88 0.07
CA GLY A 277 -17.36 28.88 -0.19
C GLY A 277 -16.52 29.79 0.70
N GLN A 278 -17.08 30.38 1.78
CA GLN A 278 -16.37 31.34 2.63
C GLN A 278 -15.57 30.69 3.77
N SER A 279 -15.95 29.48 4.17
CA SER A 279 -15.39 28.77 5.32
C SER A 279 -15.10 27.31 5.00
N LEU A 280 -14.18 26.71 5.76
CA LEU A 280 -14.05 25.25 5.83
C LEU A 280 -14.71 24.73 7.09
N ILE A 281 -15.27 23.53 7.03
CA ILE A 281 -15.77 22.74 8.16
C ILE A 281 -14.93 21.47 8.21
N TYR A 282 -14.46 21.08 9.39
CA TYR A 282 -13.47 20.01 9.58
C TYR A 282 -13.61 19.39 10.98
N TYR A 283 -13.00 18.23 11.20
CA TYR A 283 -12.83 17.72 12.58
C TYR A 283 -11.49 18.19 13.16
N GLU A 284 -11.47 18.45 14.46
CA GLU A 284 -10.28 18.85 15.21
C GLU A 284 -10.07 17.93 16.43
N ALA A 285 -8.82 17.56 16.73
CA ALA A 285 -8.46 16.69 17.85
C ALA A 285 -7.05 16.96 18.41
N SER A 286 -6.82 16.65 19.69
CA SER A 286 -5.46 16.68 20.25
C SER A 286 -4.67 15.43 19.83
N LEU A 287 -3.33 15.52 19.81
CA LEU A 287 -2.45 14.35 19.60
C LEU A 287 -2.69 13.26 20.66
N GLU A 288 -3.01 13.63 21.89
CA GLU A 288 -3.33 12.68 22.97
C GLU A 288 -4.65 11.94 22.71
N ASP A 289 -5.65 12.62 22.14
CA ASP A 289 -6.92 11.99 21.78
C ASP A 289 -6.78 11.08 20.55
N VAL A 290 -5.98 11.46 19.55
CA VAL A 290 -5.66 10.55 18.44
C VAL A 290 -4.85 9.34 18.93
N GLN A 291 -3.93 9.49 19.88
CA GLN A 291 -3.24 8.38 20.56
C GLN A 291 -4.20 7.41 21.28
N LYS A 292 -5.34 7.90 21.81
CA LYS A 292 -6.39 7.04 22.38
C LYS A 292 -7.14 6.31 21.26
N ILE A 293 -7.55 7.04 20.22
CA ILE A 293 -8.31 6.51 19.06
C ILE A 293 -7.57 5.38 18.36
N THR A 294 -6.28 5.56 18.06
CA THR A 294 -5.44 4.55 17.39
C THR A 294 -4.95 3.44 18.33
N SER A 295 -5.22 3.55 19.63
CA SER A 295 -4.72 2.58 20.61
C SER A 295 -5.30 1.18 20.40
N PRO A 296 -4.47 0.11 20.38
CA PRO A 296 -4.96 -1.27 20.27
C PRO A 296 -5.78 -1.69 21.50
N ARG A 297 -5.73 -0.92 22.60
CA ARG A 297 -6.59 -1.10 23.79
C ARG A 297 -8.02 -0.61 23.60
N ARG A 298 -8.36 -0.07 22.42
CA ARG A 298 -9.69 0.47 22.09
C ARG A 298 -10.16 1.55 23.06
N LEU A 299 -9.24 2.47 23.38
CA LEU A 299 -9.55 3.64 24.19
C LEU A 299 -10.44 4.60 23.38
N ARG A 300 -11.22 5.43 24.07
CA ARG A 300 -12.00 6.50 23.46
C ARG A 300 -11.19 7.79 23.44
N GLY A 301 -11.21 8.48 22.31
CA GLY A 301 -10.71 9.86 22.21
C GLY A 301 -11.86 10.86 22.16
N THR A 302 -11.51 12.13 22.05
CA THR A 302 -12.45 13.20 21.77
C THR A 302 -11.99 13.99 20.54
N THR A 303 -12.91 14.21 19.62
CA THR A 303 -12.72 15.16 18.51
C THR A 303 -13.93 16.10 18.47
N GLN A 304 -13.80 17.25 17.83
CA GLN A 304 -14.87 18.22 17.66
C GLN A 304 -15.04 18.62 16.20
N ILE A 305 -16.26 18.89 15.77
CA ILE A 305 -16.50 19.55 14.48
C ILE A 305 -16.32 21.06 14.68
N VAL A 306 -15.55 21.66 13.78
CA VAL A 306 -15.13 23.07 13.83
C VAL A 306 -15.31 23.66 12.44
N SER A 307 -15.46 24.98 12.38
CA SER A 307 -15.39 25.75 11.13
C SER A 307 -14.39 26.89 11.24
N ILE A 308 -13.80 27.29 10.11
CA ILE A 308 -12.87 28.41 10.02
C ILE A 308 -13.15 29.28 8.79
N THR A 309 -13.30 30.58 9.00
CA THR A 309 -13.59 31.57 7.94
C THR A 309 -12.31 31.98 7.22
N LEU A 310 -12.22 31.72 5.91
CA LEU A 310 -10.97 31.84 5.13
C LEU A 310 -10.47 33.27 4.90
N ALA A 311 -11.32 34.26 5.13
CA ALA A 311 -11.00 35.68 5.01
C ALA A 311 -10.43 36.28 6.31
N THR A 312 -10.84 35.77 7.47
CA THR A 312 -10.51 36.34 8.80
C THR A 312 -9.65 35.42 9.66
N GLY A 313 -9.62 34.11 9.38
CA GLY A 313 -9.03 33.11 10.27
C GLY A 313 -9.88 32.81 11.52
N GLU A 314 -11.12 33.31 11.56
CA GLU A 314 -12.03 33.13 12.71
C GLU A 314 -12.47 31.66 12.82
N ARG A 315 -12.09 31.00 13.92
CA ARG A 315 -12.43 29.61 14.24
C ARG A 315 -13.68 29.55 15.13
N ASN A 316 -14.71 28.87 14.64
CA ASN A 316 -15.97 28.62 15.36
C ASN A 316 -16.16 27.13 15.60
N GLN A 317 -16.14 26.72 16.87
CA GLN A 317 -16.39 25.33 17.27
C GLN A 317 -17.90 25.03 17.23
N LEU A 318 -18.27 23.91 16.61
CA LEU A 318 -19.66 23.56 16.31
C LEU A 318 -20.21 22.43 17.20
N THR A 319 -19.34 21.60 17.78
CA THR A 319 -19.69 20.58 18.78
C THR A 319 -18.86 20.72 20.05
N ASP A 320 -19.35 20.16 21.14
CA ASP A 320 -18.61 19.95 22.37
C ASP A 320 -18.78 18.50 22.88
N GLY A 321 -18.33 18.24 24.11
CA GLY A 321 -18.50 16.96 24.78
C GLY A 321 -17.58 15.83 24.27
N PRO A 322 -17.54 14.70 24.99
CA PRO A 322 -16.63 13.58 24.73
C PRO A 322 -16.99 12.82 23.44
N GLY A 323 -16.11 11.90 23.04
CA GLY A 323 -16.33 10.99 21.93
C GLY A 323 -15.92 11.56 20.59
N GLU A 324 -15.71 10.65 19.64
CA GLU A 324 -15.18 10.93 18.31
C GLU A 324 -16.29 11.37 17.35
N LYS A 325 -15.97 12.36 16.52
CA LYS A 325 -16.82 13.10 15.58
C LYS A 325 -15.97 13.39 14.32
N TRP A 326 -16.31 12.81 13.18
CA TRP A 326 -15.47 12.81 11.97
C TRP A 326 -16.27 13.10 10.70
N SER A 327 -15.58 13.28 9.57
CA SER A 327 -16.19 13.40 8.23
C SER A 327 -17.38 14.37 8.16
N PRO A 328 -17.24 15.64 8.59
CA PRO A 328 -18.35 16.58 8.56
C PRO A 328 -18.79 16.91 7.13
N HIS A 329 -20.08 17.20 6.95
CA HIS A 329 -20.63 17.57 5.65
C HIS A 329 -21.76 18.61 5.78
N ALA A 330 -21.68 19.70 5.00
CA ALA A 330 -22.74 20.71 4.96
C ALA A 330 -23.85 20.30 3.98
N LEU A 331 -25.09 20.26 4.45
CA LEU A 331 -26.26 19.87 3.66
C LEU A 331 -27.02 21.10 3.13
N PRO A 332 -27.74 20.99 1.98
CA PRO A 332 -28.51 22.10 1.40
C PRO A 332 -29.56 22.73 2.32
N ASP A 333 -30.06 21.99 3.31
CA ASP A 333 -30.99 22.47 4.34
C ASP A 333 -30.30 23.23 5.49
N LYS A 334 -28.99 23.47 5.36
CA LYS A 334 -28.08 24.13 6.32
C LYS A 334 -27.76 23.32 7.58
N ARG A 335 -28.17 22.05 7.67
CA ARG A 335 -27.60 21.15 8.69
C ARG A 335 -26.15 20.81 8.33
N ILE A 336 -25.38 20.47 9.35
CA ILE A 336 -24.06 19.86 9.19
C ILE A 336 -24.17 18.47 9.79
N ALA A 337 -23.98 17.44 8.97
CA ALA A 337 -23.90 16.05 9.39
C ALA A 337 -22.44 15.68 9.73
N TYR A 338 -22.24 14.65 10.54
CA TYR A 338 -20.93 14.06 10.83
C TYR A 338 -21.08 12.60 11.31
N THR A 339 -20.00 11.82 11.26
CA THR A 339 -19.95 10.47 11.83
C THR A 339 -19.56 10.52 13.30
N SER A 340 -20.33 9.88 14.17
CA SER A 340 -19.95 9.63 15.57
C SER A 340 -19.30 8.26 15.75
N GLY A 341 -18.22 8.20 16.54
CA GLY A 341 -17.43 6.98 16.76
C GLY A 341 -17.88 6.11 17.94
N GLY A 342 -17.25 4.93 18.04
CA GLY A 342 -17.48 3.94 19.10
C GLY A 342 -18.63 2.94 18.81
N PRO A 343 -18.99 2.08 19.79
CA PRO A 343 -19.94 0.99 19.59
C PRO A 343 -21.36 1.45 19.19
N GLU A 344 -21.80 2.58 19.75
CA GLU A 344 -23.08 3.24 19.45
C GLU A 344 -22.94 4.34 18.38
N GLY A 345 -21.88 4.27 17.58
CA GLY A 345 -21.57 5.22 16.52
C GLY A 345 -22.59 5.20 15.37
N GLY A 346 -22.48 6.16 14.45
CA GLY A 346 -23.43 6.35 13.35
C GLY A 346 -23.39 7.76 12.81
N ILE A 347 -24.51 8.25 12.27
CA ILE A 347 -24.64 9.63 11.78
C ILE A 347 -25.29 10.52 12.85
N ASP A 348 -24.71 11.69 13.09
CA ASP A 348 -25.28 12.75 13.91
C ASP A 348 -25.25 14.10 13.17
N PHE A 349 -26.00 15.07 13.69
CA PHE A 349 -26.07 16.42 13.15
C PHE A 349 -25.80 17.45 14.25
N ILE A 350 -25.19 18.59 13.88
CA ILE A 350 -25.04 19.74 14.78
C ILE A 350 -26.41 20.14 15.37
N GLY A 351 -26.47 20.31 16.70
CA GLY A 351 -27.72 20.57 17.41
C GLY A 351 -28.39 19.33 18.02
N ASN A 352 -27.65 18.25 18.26
CA ASN A 352 -28.08 17.02 18.97
C ASN A 352 -29.18 16.20 18.27
N ALA A 353 -29.39 16.39 16.96
CA ALA A 353 -30.23 15.48 16.18
C ALA A 353 -29.41 14.24 15.77
N THR A 354 -30.01 13.05 15.89
CA THR A 354 -29.33 11.77 15.67
C THR A 354 -29.93 11.02 14.49
N GLY A 355 -29.08 10.44 13.65
CA GLY A 355 -29.46 9.55 12.56
C GLY A 355 -29.35 8.06 12.96
N ALA A 356 -29.24 7.21 11.95
CA ALA A 356 -29.06 5.77 12.12
C ALA A 356 -27.70 5.43 12.76
N ARG A 357 -27.66 4.26 13.42
CA ARG A 357 -26.50 3.73 14.14
C ARG A 357 -25.87 2.53 13.44
N GLY A 358 -24.62 2.25 13.80
CA GLY A 358 -23.78 1.22 13.21
C GLY A 358 -22.67 1.79 12.33
N GLU A 359 -21.91 0.89 11.71
CA GLU A 359 -20.71 1.24 10.96
C GLU A 359 -21.04 1.99 9.66
N MET A 360 -20.54 3.23 9.58
CA MET A 360 -20.60 4.10 8.40
C MET A 360 -19.29 4.89 8.31
N ARG A 361 -18.22 4.27 7.81
CA ARG A 361 -16.90 4.92 7.73
C ARG A 361 -16.87 5.86 6.52
N ASN A 362 -16.21 7.01 6.69
CA ASN A 362 -15.97 8.04 5.67
C ASN A 362 -17.18 8.34 4.76
N PRO A 363 -18.35 8.71 5.32
CA PRO A 363 -19.54 9.00 4.53
C PRO A 363 -19.41 10.29 3.73
N TYR A 364 -20.13 10.34 2.61
CA TYR A 364 -20.25 11.52 1.75
C TYR A 364 -21.71 11.67 1.29
N TRP A 365 -22.26 12.87 1.35
CA TRP A 365 -23.67 13.14 1.04
C TRP A 365 -23.86 13.61 -0.41
N SER A 366 -25.04 13.34 -0.97
CA SER A 366 -25.42 13.82 -2.30
C SER A 366 -25.60 15.34 -2.30
N VAL A 367 -25.38 15.99 -3.43
CA VAL A 367 -25.52 17.46 -3.58
C VAL A 367 -26.95 17.95 -3.27
N ASP A 368 -27.96 17.09 -3.43
CA ASP A 368 -29.35 17.40 -3.06
C ASP A 368 -29.70 17.07 -1.59
N GLY A 369 -28.74 16.55 -0.82
CA GLY A 369 -28.86 16.26 0.62
C GLY A 369 -29.82 15.12 0.97
N LYS A 370 -30.22 14.28 0.01
CA LYS A 370 -31.20 13.20 0.26
C LYS A 370 -30.59 11.83 0.52
N SER A 371 -29.39 11.57 0.03
CA SER A 371 -28.70 10.29 0.17
C SER A 371 -27.26 10.47 0.62
N MET A 372 -26.66 9.40 1.13
CA MET A 372 -25.23 9.33 1.42
C MET A 372 -24.65 8.02 0.93
N VAL A 373 -23.37 8.04 0.56
CA VAL A 373 -22.54 6.85 0.36
C VAL A 373 -21.53 6.72 1.48
N PHE A 374 -21.13 5.50 1.80
CA PHE A 374 -20.13 5.20 2.82
C PHE A 374 -19.54 3.80 2.59
N GLN A 375 -18.42 3.50 3.24
CA GLN A 375 -17.83 2.15 3.24
C GLN A 375 -18.17 1.40 4.54
N ARG A 376 -18.38 0.09 4.43
CA ARG A 376 -18.64 -0.81 5.57
C ARG A 376 -17.93 -2.14 5.36
N GLU A 377 -17.46 -2.73 6.45
CA GLU A 377 -16.83 -4.04 6.45
C GLU A 377 -17.87 -5.15 6.20
N THR A 378 -17.64 -6.01 5.21
CA THR A 378 -18.60 -7.06 4.77
C THR A 378 -18.12 -8.49 5.00
N SER A 379 -16.88 -8.67 5.47
CA SER A 379 -16.35 -9.95 5.91
C SER A 379 -15.76 -9.84 7.32
N THR A 380 -16.03 -10.84 8.15
CA THR A 380 -15.45 -11.01 9.50
C THR A 380 -14.65 -12.31 9.63
N VAL A 381 -14.42 -13.02 8.51
CA VAL A 381 -13.79 -14.36 8.50
C VAL A 381 -12.27 -14.22 8.57
N TRP A 382 -11.73 -14.34 9.77
CA TRP A 382 -10.28 -14.42 10.01
C TRP A 382 -9.76 -15.87 9.95
N PRO A 383 -8.52 -16.11 9.49
CA PRO A 383 -7.72 -15.20 8.66
C PRO A 383 -8.34 -15.07 7.26
N PRO A 384 -8.12 -13.94 6.55
CA PRO A 384 -8.48 -13.86 5.14
C PRO A 384 -7.65 -14.86 4.31
N TRP A 385 -8.08 -15.09 3.07
CA TRP A 385 -7.25 -15.73 2.05
C TRP A 385 -7.61 -15.09 0.71
N GLN A 386 -6.80 -14.13 0.29
CA GLN A 386 -7.09 -13.27 -0.86
C GLN A 386 -5.82 -13.08 -1.68
N THR A 387 -5.82 -13.60 -2.91
CA THR A 387 -4.75 -13.30 -3.87
C THR A 387 -4.90 -11.88 -4.37
N LEU A 388 -3.79 -11.14 -4.43
CA LEU A 388 -3.73 -9.77 -4.94
C LEU A 388 -2.82 -9.71 -6.17
N ALA A 389 -3.04 -8.70 -7.01
CA ALA A 389 -2.14 -8.44 -8.13
C ALA A 389 -0.81 -7.88 -7.62
N SER A 390 0.30 -8.48 -8.05
CA SER A 390 1.64 -8.08 -7.62
C SER A 390 2.25 -6.99 -8.50
N ARG A 391 2.95 -6.04 -7.87
CA ARG A 391 3.78 -5.03 -8.56
C ARG A 391 5.08 -5.61 -9.12
N THR A 392 5.47 -6.81 -8.67
CA THR A 392 6.58 -7.63 -9.20
C THR A 392 5.98 -8.97 -9.66
N PRO A 393 5.52 -9.09 -10.92
CA PRO A 393 4.69 -10.22 -11.37
C PRO A 393 5.31 -11.62 -11.23
N GLU A 394 6.63 -11.71 -11.04
CA GLU A 394 7.36 -12.95 -10.78
C GLU A 394 7.11 -13.52 -9.37
N ILE A 395 6.53 -12.72 -8.47
CA ILE A 395 6.22 -13.05 -7.08
C ILE A 395 4.71 -12.90 -6.84
N CYS A 396 4.09 -13.96 -6.35
CA CYS A 396 2.68 -13.95 -5.95
C CYS A 396 2.45 -13.16 -4.65
N LEU A 397 1.33 -12.44 -4.51
CA LEU A 397 0.90 -11.81 -3.26
C LEU A 397 -0.39 -12.44 -2.73
N ILE A 398 -0.39 -12.87 -1.47
CA ILE A 398 -1.55 -13.45 -0.79
C ILE A 398 -1.75 -12.80 0.57
N ARG A 399 -2.84 -12.04 0.70
CA ARG A 399 -3.28 -11.50 1.99
C ARG A 399 -3.91 -12.62 2.84
N THR A 400 -3.41 -12.77 4.05
CA THR A 400 -3.84 -13.77 5.04
C THR A 400 -3.72 -13.25 6.48
N GLY A 401 -3.57 -14.14 7.46
CA GLY A 401 -3.31 -13.82 8.86
C GLY A 401 -1.85 -13.41 9.13
N ILE A 402 -1.55 -13.11 10.40
CA ILE A 402 -0.22 -12.66 10.84
C ILE A 402 0.77 -13.82 11.01
N PHE A 403 2.05 -13.49 10.90
CA PHE A 403 3.22 -14.36 11.13
C PHE A 403 3.14 -15.70 10.39
N ALA A 404 2.96 -15.61 9.07
CA ALA A 404 2.78 -16.76 8.22
C ALA A 404 4.08 -17.56 8.00
N SER A 405 4.01 -18.88 8.16
CA SER A 405 5.14 -19.79 7.89
C SER A 405 4.68 -21.00 7.08
N ALA A 406 5.12 -21.10 5.83
CA ALA A 406 4.84 -22.24 4.95
C ALA A 406 5.71 -23.45 5.33
N SER A 407 5.17 -24.66 5.15
CA SER A 407 5.92 -25.90 5.33
C SER A 407 7.05 -26.01 4.29
N PRO A 408 8.15 -26.75 4.56
CA PRO A 408 9.26 -26.89 3.60
C PRO A 408 8.86 -27.48 2.24
N ASP A 409 7.76 -28.24 2.19
CA ASP A 409 7.18 -28.80 0.96
C ASP A 409 6.10 -27.91 0.29
N ALA A 410 5.85 -26.73 0.85
CA ALA A 410 4.87 -25.74 0.42
C ALA A 410 3.44 -26.28 0.20
N LYS A 411 3.00 -27.27 1.00
CA LYS A 411 1.61 -27.74 1.02
C LYS A 411 0.76 -27.12 2.12
N GLN A 412 1.36 -26.80 3.25
CA GLN A 412 0.68 -26.27 4.43
C GLN A 412 1.28 -24.93 4.86
N ILE A 413 0.51 -24.19 5.64
CA ILE A 413 0.93 -22.93 6.24
C ILE A 413 0.43 -22.83 7.67
N LEU A 414 1.30 -22.33 8.54
CA LEU A 414 0.98 -21.94 9.91
C LEU A 414 0.67 -20.46 9.95
N LEU A 415 -0.34 -20.12 10.74
CA LEU A 415 -0.77 -18.75 10.99
C LEU A 415 -1.16 -18.61 12.45
N ASN A 416 -1.26 -17.37 12.92
CA ASN A 416 -1.91 -17.06 14.17
C ASN A 416 -3.44 -16.94 14.01
N ASP A 417 -4.19 -17.50 14.98
CA ASP A 417 -5.65 -17.64 14.91
C ASP A 417 -6.43 -16.33 15.07
N GLN A 418 -5.75 -15.29 15.54
CA GLN A 418 -6.26 -13.94 15.77
C GLN A 418 -5.19 -12.89 15.42
N THR A 419 -5.52 -11.60 15.56
CA THR A 419 -4.57 -10.50 15.35
C THR A 419 -3.54 -10.38 16.50
N ALA A 420 -2.45 -9.63 16.27
CA ALA A 420 -1.28 -9.61 17.16
C ALA A 420 -1.57 -9.04 18.57
N GLY A 421 -2.60 -8.18 18.68
CA GLY A 421 -3.06 -7.60 19.94
C GLY A 421 -4.12 -8.43 20.69
N ALA A 422 -4.54 -9.57 20.15
CA ALA A 422 -5.52 -10.44 20.78
C ALA A 422 -4.91 -11.18 22.00
N LEU A 423 -5.76 -11.51 22.98
CA LEU A 423 -5.38 -12.35 24.11
C LEU A 423 -5.47 -13.82 23.70
N HIS A 424 -4.50 -14.63 24.15
CA HIS A 424 -4.51 -16.09 24.01
C HIS A 424 -4.53 -16.56 22.55
N ASN A 425 -3.71 -15.94 21.71
CA ASN A 425 -3.59 -16.28 20.30
C ASN A 425 -3.08 -17.72 20.12
N GLY A 426 -3.73 -18.50 19.25
CA GLY A 426 -3.40 -19.88 18.92
C GLY A 426 -2.66 -20.02 17.59
N ILE A 427 -2.22 -21.25 17.30
CA ILE A 427 -1.58 -21.63 16.03
C ILE A 427 -2.63 -22.36 15.18
N LEU A 428 -2.97 -21.79 14.03
CA LEU A 428 -3.71 -22.47 12.97
C LEU A 428 -2.74 -23.18 12.03
N VAL A 429 -3.21 -24.29 11.46
CA VAL A 429 -2.65 -24.90 10.24
C VAL A 429 -3.73 -24.96 9.17
N MET A 430 -3.34 -24.75 7.91
CA MET A 430 -4.23 -24.83 6.75
C MET A 430 -3.44 -25.20 5.48
N ASN A 431 -4.16 -25.55 4.42
CA ASN A 431 -3.57 -25.78 3.10
C ASN A 431 -3.16 -24.45 2.43
N MET A 432 -2.19 -24.53 1.51
CA MET A 432 -1.72 -23.40 0.68
C MET A 432 -2.73 -22.90 -0.39
N ASP A 433 -4.00 -23.31 -0.31
CA ASP A 433 -5.12 -22.85 -1.16
C ASP A 433 -6.21 -22.10 -0.36
N GLY A 434 -6.04 -21.94 0.96
CA GLY A 434 -7.04 -21.34 1.84
C GLY A 434 -7.93 -22.33 2.62
N SER A 435 -7.86 -23.63 2.31
CA SER A 435 -8.75 -24.69 2.83
C SER A 435 -8.21 -25.45 4.05
N ASN A 436 -9.01 -26.38 4.60
CA ASN A 436 -8.66 -27.26 5.72
C ASN A 436 -8.13 -26.57 7.00
N ARG A 437 -8.66 -25.38 7.30
CA ARG A 437 -8.29 -24.56 8.46
C ARG A 437 -8.59 -25.30 9.77
N THR A 438 -7.54 -25.54 10.57
CA THR A 438 -7.61 -26.30 11.82
C THR A 438 -6.80 -25.59 12.90
N LEU A 439 -7.33 -25.47 14.12
CA LEU A 439 -6.54 -25.05 15.28
C LEU A 439 -5.60 -26.19 15.68
N LEU A 440 -4.30 -26.00 15.45
CA LEU A 440 -3.26 -26.99 15.74
C LEU A 440 -2.84 -26.96 17.21
N PHE A 441 -2.76 -25.75 17.78
CA PHE A 441 -2.40 -25.54 19.18
C PHE A 441 -3.03 -24.27 19.74
N GLY A 442 -3.41 -24.28 21.01
CA GLY A 442 -3.90 -23.10 21.73
C GLY A 442 -3.84 -23.32 23.24
N ASP A 443 -3.76 -22.23 24.01
CA ASP A 443 -3.75 -22.23 25.46
C ASP A 443 -4.80 -21.23 25.99
N ALA A 444 -5.40 -21.52 27.15
CA ALA A 444 -6.48 -20.70 27.70
C ALA A 444 -6.02 -19.40 28.42
N LYS A 445 -4.71 -19.20 28.57
CA LYS A 445 -4.09 -18.11 29.36
C LYS A 445 -2.88 -17.48 28.68
N LEU A 446 -2.17 -18.23 27.83
CA LEU A 446 -0.94 -17.80 27.16
C LEU A 446 -1.17 -17.72 25.64
N SER A 447 -0.41 -16.86 24.97
CA SER A 447 -0.45 -16.73 23.51
C SER A 447 0.72 -17.51 22.91
N ALA A 448 0.46 -18.28 21.86
CA ALA A 448 1.44 -18.95 21.02
C ALA A 448 1.61 -18.15 19.72
N LEU A 449 2.64 -17.30 19.65
CA LEU A 449 2.82 -16.31 18.58
C LEU A 449 4.03 -16.60 17.70
N ALA A 450 3.92 -16.18 16.43
CA ALA A 450 4.94 -16.36 15.40
C ALA A 450 5.41 -17.82 15.24
N PRO A 451 4.50 -18.74 14.87
CA PRO A 451 4.85 -20.13 14.59
C PRO A 451 5.73 -20.24 13.35
N VAL A 452 6.82 -20.98 13.45
CA VAL A 452 7.75 -21.24 12.34
C VAL A 452 8.08 -22.72 12.21
N TRP A 453 8.00 -23.24 10.99
CA TRP A 453 8.48 -24.58 10.67
C TRP A 453 10.00 -24.68 10.79
N SER A 454 10.46 -25.81 11.32
CA SER A 454 11.83 -26.29 11.15
C SER A 454 12.12 -26.65 9.70
N ALA A 455 13.40 -26.62 9.30
CA ALA A 455 13.81 -26.86 7.92
C ALA A 455 13.53 -28.30 7.42
N ASP A 456 13.45 -29.28 8.34
CA ASP A 456 13.06 -30.66 8.05
C ASP A 456 11.52 -30.88 8.05
N GLY A 457 10.75 -29.93 8.61
CA GLY A 457 9.30 -30.00 8.74
C GLY A 457 8.79 -30.86 9.90
N GLU A 458 9.67 -31.38 10.77
CA GLU A 458 9.25 -32.27 11.88
C GLU A 458 8.75 -31.51 13.11
N GLN A 459 9.25 -30.29 13.32
CA GLN A 459 8.98 -29.44 14.49
C GLN A 459 8.50 -28.03 14.12
N ILE A 460 7.77 -27.42 15.05
CA ILE A 460 7.30 -26.03 14.98
C ILE A 460 7.85 -25.30 16.22
N ALA A 461 8.52 -24.17 16.01
CA ALA A 461 8.92 -23.26 17.10
C ALA A 461 7.98 -22.06 17.16
N PHE A 462 7.75 -21.52 18.35
CA PHE A 462 6.92 -20.33 18.55
C PHE A 462 7.29 -19.62 19.86
N GLY A 463 6.93 -18.34 19.96
CA GLY A 463 6.92 -17.63 21.23
C GLY A 463 5.69 -18.03 22.04
N PHE A 464 5.84 -18.40 23.32
CA PHE A 464 4.75 -18.84 24.18
C PHE A 464 4.71 -18.05 25.49
N GLY A 465 3.63 -17.31 25.73
CA GLY A 465 3.48 -16.53 26.97
C GLY A 465 2.58 -15.31 26.87
N GLY A 466 2.83 -14.35 27.75
CA GLY A 466 2.22 -13.02 27.70
C GLY A 466 3.00 -12.11 26.76
N PHE A 467 2.45 -11.81 25.58
CA PHE A 467 3.02 -10.85 24.63
C PHE A 467 2.16 -9.58 24.58
N PHE A 468 2.78 -8.43 24.33
CA PHE A 468 2.13 -7.11 24.13
C PHE A 468 1.21 -6.59 25.27
N GLN A 469 0.98 -7.37 26.32
CA GLN A 469 -0.06 -7.12 27.34
C GLN A 469 0.40 -6.32 28.57
N SER A 470 1.70 -6.24 28.89
CA SER A 470 2.16 -5.52 30.09
C SER A 470 2.42 -4.04 29.82
N VAL A 471 1.65 -3.16 30.46
CA VAL A 471 1.90 -1.69 30.46
C VAL A 471 3.15 -1.31 31.27
N THR A 472 3.69 -2.25 32.04
CA THR A 472 4.76 -2.05 33.04
C THR A 472 6.08 -2.75 32.70
N GLY A 473 6.26 -3.23 31.46
CA GLY A 473 7.56 -3.67 30.95
C GLY A 473 8.07 -5.05 31.39
N SER A 474 7.18 -5.98 31.78
CA SER A 474 7.55 -7.26 32.40
C SER A 474 6.71 -8.45 31.94
N ALA A 475 6.20 -8.46 30.70
CA ALA A 475 5.46 -9.62 30.19
C ALA A 475 6.42 -10.83 30.03
N ILE A 476 6.04 -11.97 30.60
CA ILE A 476 6.84 -13.21 30.59
C ILE A 476 6.45 -14.04 29.37
N ALA A 477 7.44 -14.40 28.56
CA ALA A 477 7.27 -15.26 27.41
C ALA A 477 8.55 -16.06 27.12
N ASP A 478 8.35 -17.22 26.52
CA ASP A 478 9.35 -18.25 26.27
C ASP A 478 9.42 -18.67 24.81
N ILE A 479 10.52 -19.32 24.43
CA ILE A 479 10.58 -20.11 23.19
C ILE A 479 10.10 -21.52 23.50
N ALA A 480 9.09 -21.95 22.78
CA ALA A 480 8.55 -23.30 22.83
C ALA A 480 8.75 -24.00 21.48
N VAL A 481 8.81 -25.33 21.52
CA VAL A 481 8.71 -26.20 20.34
C VAL A 481 7.67 -27.28 20.55
N MET A 482 7.04 -27.71 19.45
CA MET A 482 6.17 -28.89 19.39
C MET A 482 6.43 -29.65 18.08
N ARG A 483 5.88 -30.86 17.94
CA ARG A 483 5.88 -31.57 16.66
C ARG A 483 4.94 -30.92 15.66
N ALA A 484 5.15 -31.22 14.38
CA ALA A 484 4.26 -30.85 13.27
C ALA A 484 2.77 -31.18 13.50
N ASP A 485 2.47 -32.24 14.26
CA ASP A 485 1.11 -32.68 14.60
C ASP A 485 0.48 -31.95 15.81
N GLY A 486 1.15 -30.93 16.35
CA GLY A 486 0.71 -30.18 17.53
C GLY A 486 1.03 -30.85 18.88
N THR A 487 1.62 -32.05 18.88
CA THR A 487 1.92 -32.79 20.11
C THR A 487 3.31 -32.51 20.67
N GLY A 488 3.54 -32.87 21.93
CA GLY A 488 4.88 -32.93 22.51
C GLY A 488 5.51 -31.57 22.81
N LEU A 489 4.69 -30.59 23.24
CA LEU A 489 5.13 -29.27 23.68
C LEU A 489 6.33 -29.35 24.65
N ARG A 490 7.39 -28.59 24.34
CA ARG A 490 8.57 -28.38 25.18
C ARG A 490 8.87 -26.89 25.27
N ILE A 491 8.93 -26.37 26.49
CA ILE A 491 9.47 -25.02 26.75
C ILE A 491 10.99 -25.13 26.80
N LEU A 492 11.70 -24.20 26.14
CA LEU A 492 13.15 -24.25 25.99
C LEU A 492 13.92 -23.13 26.70
N THR A 493 13.22 -22.13 27.22
CA THR A 493 13.80 -20.98 27.92
C THR A 493 13.22 -20.81 29.34
N ASP A 494 13.69 -19.79 30.08
CA ASP A 494 13.46 -19.59 31.52
C ASP A 494 12.45 -18.47 31.88
N GLY A 495 11.73 -17.94 30.89
CA GLY A 495 10.78 -16.84 31.01
C GLY A 495 11.39 -15.46 31.36
N SER A 496 12.70 -15.37 31.61
CA SER A 496 13.31 -14.18 32.24
C SER A 496 13.60 -13.01 31.29
N GLY A 497 13.21 -13.11 30.01
CA GLY A 497 13.56 -12.12 28.99
C GLY A 497 12.59 -12.01 27.81
N ASN A 498 11.27 -12.17 28.05
CA ASN A 498 10.18 -11.96 27.09
C ASN A 498 10.55 -12.44 25.68
N TYR A 499 10.80 -13.73 25.59
CA TYR A 499 11.38 -14.33 24.40
C TYR A 499 10.33 -14.54 23.32
N GLY A 500 10.67 -14.30 22.06
CA GLY A 500 9.72 -14.46 20.97
C GLY A 500 10.34 -14.30 19.59
N PHE A 501 9.50 -14.46 18.57
CA PHE A 501 9.87 -14.40 17.15
C PHE A 501 11.05 -15.33 16.82
N PRO A 502 10.92 -16.65 17.09
CA PRO A 502 11.97 -17.60 16.79
C PRO A 502 12.18 -17.78 15.28
N SER A 503 13.39 -18.14 14.89
CA SER A 503 13.73 -18.61 13.55
C SER A 503 14.78 -19.71 13.65
N TRP A 504 14.57 -20.82 12.94
CA TRP A 504 15.44 -22.00 12.96
C TRP A 504 16.71 -21.79 12.15
N SER A 505 17.81 -22.39 12.59
CA SER A 505 18.97 -22.62 11.73
C SER A 505 18.64 -23.61 10.60
N ALA A 506 19.38 -23.54 9.50
CA ALA A 506 19.16 -24.38 8.31
C ALA A 506 19.27 -25.90 8.57
N ASP A 507 19.89 -26.31 9.68
CA ASP A 507 20.05 -27.70 10.13
C ASP A 507 19.08 -28.11 11.25
N ALA A 508 18.11 -27.25 11.59
CA ALA A 508 17.11 -27.42 12.64
C ALA A 508 17.64 -27.71 14.06
N ASN A 509 18.94 -27.50 14.34
CA ASN A 509 19.53 -27.72 15.66
C ASN A 509 19.48 -26.50 16.57
N GLN A 510 19.40 -25.29 16.00
CA GLN A 510 19.43 -24.02 16.74
C GLN A 510 18.24 -23.13 16.39
N ILE A 511 17.88 -22.26 17.34
CA ILE A 511 16.88 -21.21 17.15
C ILE A 511 17.52 -19.87 17.52
N VAL A 512 17.44 -18.89 16.62
CA VAL A 512 17.65 -17.48 16.97
C VAL A 512 16.31 -16.86 17.37
N TYR A 513 16.32 -15.98 18.37
CA TYR A 513 15.11 -15.36 18.89
C TYR A 513 15.40 -14.02 19.57
N ARG A 514 14.35 -13.20 19.72
CA ARG A 514 14.42 -11.92 20.45
C ARG A 514 14.54 -12.16 21.95
N SER A 515 15.45 -11.43 22.60
CA SER A 515 15.46 -11.22 24.06
C SER A 515 15.06 -9.77 24.39
N ALA A 516 14.00 -9.57 25.17
CA ALA A 516 13.49 -8.25 25.56
C ALA A 516 13.14 -8.21 27.06
N GLY A 517 13.55 -7.17 27.77
CA GLY A 517 13.31 -7.06 29.20
C GLY A 517 14.23 -6.03 29.86
N LYS A 518 14.08 -5.88 31.18
CA LYS A 518 14.76 -4.83 31.95
C LYS A 518 16.28 -4.78 31.73
N ASP A 519 16.92 -5.95 31.64
CA ASP A 519 18.38 -6.10 31.52
C ASP A 519 18.78 -6.90 30.26
N LYS A 520 17.85 -7.11 29.32
CA LYS A 520 18.03 -7.93 28.09
C LYS A 520 17.38 -7.22 26.89
N ASN A 521 18.18 -6.71 25.96
CA ASN A 521 17.69 -6.12 24.71
C ASN A 521 18.67 -6.49 23.58
N GLY A 522 18.25 -7.43 22.73
CA GLY A 522 19.07 -8.02 21.67
C GLY A 522 18.52 -9.35 21.18
N LEU A 523 19.38 -10.13 20.51
CA LEU A 523 19.10 -11.48 20.03
C LEU A 523 19.92 -12.52 20.80
N SER A 524 19.36 -13.72 20.92
CA SER A 524 20.02 -14.89 21.49
C SER A 524 19.90 -16.08 20.54
N ILE A 525 20.86 -17.00 20.60
CA ILE A 525 20.82 -18.30 19.92
C ILE A 525 20.80 -19.40 20.97
N LEU A 526 19.88 -20.34 20.79
CA LEU A 526 19.61 -21.49 21.65
C LEU A 526 19.87 -22.78 20.86
N ASP A 527 20.58 -23.73 21.47
CA ASP A 527 20.65 -25.11 21.00
C ASP A 527 19.44 -25.91 21.52
N VAL A 528 18.66 -26.49 20.61
CA VAL A 528 17.33 -27.06 20.91
C VAL A 528 17.40 -28.38 21.70
N LYS A 529 18.54 -29.06 21.65
CA LYS A 529 18.78 -30.35 22.31
C LYS A 529 19.33 -30.18 23.73
N THR A 530 20.31 -29.29 23.89
CA THR A 530 21.04 -29.05 25.15
C THR A 530 20.44 -27.91 25.97
N GLN A 531 19.60 -27.07 25.36
CA GLN A 531 19.08 -25.82 25.92
C GLN A 531 20.17 -24.79 26.29
N VAL A 532 21.40 -25.00 25.81
CA VAL A 532 22.48 -24.01 25.97
C VAL A 532 22.14 -22.78 25.13
N THR A 533 22.08 -21.63 25.80
CA THR A 533 21.81 -20.33 25.20
C THR A 533 23.09 -19.49 25.18
N ARG A 534 23.30 -18.73 24.10
CA ARG A 534 24.27 -17.64 24.05
C ARG A 534 23.63 -16.38 23.49
N GLU A 535 24.08 -15.25 23.98
CA GLU A 535 23.71 -13.93 23.46
C GLU A 535 24.45 -13.67 22.13
N LEU A 536 23.74 -13.15 21.12
CA LEU A 536 24.28 -12.87 19.79
C LEU A 536 24.62 -11.38 19.63
N THR A 537 23.76 -10.49 20.15
CA THR A 537 23.87 -9.04 20.00
C THR A 537 23.58 -8.31 21.31
N ARG A 538 24.16 -7.12 21.45
CA ARG A 538 23.91 -6.15 22.52
C ARG A 538 23.82 -4.77 21.89
N GLY A 539 22.84 -3.96 22.30
CA GLY A 539 22.86 -2.51 22.03
C GLY A 539 21.75 -1.95 21.12
N GLY A 540 20.54 -2.49 21.20
CA GLY A 540 19.34 -1.87 20.62
C GLY A 540 18.08 -2.61 21.07
N HIS A 541 16.91 -2.01 20.86
CA HIS A 541 15.67 -2.78 20.80
C HIS A 541 15.71 -3.55 19.48
N GLU A 542 15.89 -4.86 19.56
CA GLU A 542 16.03 -5.73 18.40
C GLU A 542 14.82 -6.65 18.30
N ASN A 543 14.43 -7.03 17.07
CA ASN A 543 13.24 -7.85 16.86
C ASN A 543 13.29 -8.62 15.52
N PHE A 544 12.35 -9.56 15.36
CA PHE A 544 12.10 -10.32 14.13
C PHE A 544 13.37 -10.93 13.47
N PRO A 545 14.19 -11.71 14.20
CA PRO A 545 15.33 -12.37 13.60
C PRO A 545 14.87 -13.47 12.62
N SER A 546 15.55 -13.56 11.49
CA SER A 546 15.28 -14.53 10.43
C SER A 546 16.61 -15.10 9.94
N TRP A 547 16.82 -16.40 10.16
CA TRP A 547 18.01 -17.12 9.69
C TRP A 547 17.92 -17.35 8.18
N SER A 548 19.03 -17.20 7.46
CA SER A 548 19.11 -17.48 6.03
C SER A 548 19.03 -18.99 5.76
N PRO A 549 18.40 -19.44 4.65
CA PRO A 549 18.30 -20.87 4.30
C PRO A 549 19.65 -21.57 4.10
N ASP A 550 20.73 -20.83 3.84
CA ASP A 550 22.10 -21.35 3.73
C ASP A 550 22.84 -21.41 5.09
N GLY A 551 22.19 -20.99 6.18
CA GLY A 551 22.75 -20.97 7.53
C GLY A 551 23.77 -19.87 7.81
N ASN A 552 24.24 -19.12 6.81
CA ASN A 552 25.40 -18.23 6.92
C ASN A 552 25.10 -16.86 7.53
N SER A 553 23.83 -16.48 7.70
CA SER A 553 23.44 -15.14 8.12
C SER A 553 22.11 -15.12 8.86
N ILE A 554 21.91 -14.08 9.66
CA ILE A 554 20.67 -13.78 10.37
C ILE A 554 20.35 -12.33 10.04
N ALA A 555 19.19 -12.11 9.40
CA ALA A 555 18.65 -10.78 9.15
C ALA A 555 17.67 -10.42 10.28
N PHE A 556 17.65 -9.16 10.72
CA PHE A 556 16.83 -8.74 11.86
C PHE A 556 16.59 -7.23 11.87
N THR A 557 15.62 -6.80 12.68
CA THR A 557 15.22 -5.40 12.85
C THR A 557 15.91 -4.78 14.07
N SER A 558 16.43 -3.55 14.00
CA SER A 558 17.08 -2.86 15.14
C SER A 558 16.99 -1.33 15.06
N ASP A 559 16.78 -0.66 16.20
CA ASP A 559 16.73 0.81 16.34
C ASP A 559 18.09 1.48 16.65
N ARG A 560 19.19 0.72 16.64
CA ARG A 560 20.51 1.16 17.16
C ARG A 560 21.06 2.44 16.54
N ASP A 561 20.65 2.77 15.32
CA ASP A 561 21.07 3.97 14.58
C ASP A 561 19.95 5.04 14.43
N GLY A 562 18.81 4.88 15.12
CA GLY A 562 17.80 5.95 15.28
C GLY A 562 16.36 5.55 15.01
N ASP A 563 16.01 5.25 13.76
CA ASP A 563 14.76 4.57 13.40
C ASP A 563 15.03 3.05 13.33
N TYR A 564 14.00 2.22 13.21
CA TYR A 564 14.23 0.78 13.01
C TYR A 564 14.70 0.51 11.57
N ASP A 565 15.84 -0.17 11.41
CA ASP A 565 16.33 -0.64 10.11
C ASP A 565 16.52 -2.16 10.08
N ILE A 566 16.65 -2.72 8.88
CA ILE A 566 17.07 -4.11 8.68
C ILE A 566 18.59 -4.20 8.72
N TYR A 567 19.09 -5.15 9.50
CA TYR A 567 20.50 -5.52 9.62
C TYR A 567 20.69 -6.98 9.26
N ILE A 568 21.94 -7.35 8.99
CA ILE A 568 22.39 -8.73 8.82
C ILE A 568 23.65 -8.96 9.67
N ILE A 569 23.75 -10.13 10.28
CA ILE A 569 24.89 -10.57 11.09
C ILE A 569 25.16 -12.05 10.84
N LYS A 570 26.41 -12.51 11.02
CA LYS A 570 26.69 -13.96 11.03
C LYS A 570 26.22 -14.59 12.34
N PRO A 571 25.91 -15.90 12.37
CA PRO A 571 25.56 -16.60 13.61
C PRO A 571 26.61 -16.52 14.72
N ASP A 572 27.89 -16.31 14.39
CA ASP A 572 28.98 -16.13 15.37
C ASP A 572 29.06 -14.71 15.98
N GLY A 573 28.22 -13.77 15.52
CA GLY A 573 28.22 -12.37 15.93
C GLY A 573 29.12 -11.45 15.10
N SER A 574 29.82 -11.97 14.09
CA SER A 574 30.67 -11.18 13.20
C SER A 574 29.93 -10.60 11.98
N ASP A 575 30.59 -9.73 11.23
CA ASP A 575 30.09 -9.08 10.00
C ASP A 575 28.73 -8.39 10.12
N LEU A 576 28.41 -7.80 11.28
CA LEU A 576 27.22 -6.97 11.47
C LEU A 576 27.20 -5.81 10.45
N LYS A 577 26.13 -5.73 9.65
CA LYS A 577 25.91 -4.70 8.63
C LYS A 577 24.48 -4.20 8.67
N ARG A 578 24.30 -2.91 8.46
CA ARG A 578 23.01 -2.26 8.19
C ARG A 578 22.68 -2.39 6.70
N LEU A 579 21.48 -2.84 6.36
CA LEU A 579 21.03 -3.02 4.96
C LEU A 579 20.11 -1.89 4.49
N THR A 580 19.33 -1.28 5.38
CA THR A 580 18.43 -0.17 5.04
C THR A 580 18.74 1.10 5.83
N GLN A 581 18.37 2.25 5.28
CA GLN A 581 18.63 3.59 5.85
C GLN A 581 17.51 4.60 5.49
N SER A 582 16.32 4.11 5.15
CA SER A 582 15.20 4.98 4.78
C SER A 582 14.59 5.65 6.02
N PRO A 583 14.04 6.88 5.91
CA PRO A 583 13.33 7.50 7.03
C PRO A 583 12.12 6.65 7.49
N GLY A 584 11.97 6.51 8.80
CA GLY A 584 10.95 5.65 9.41
C GLY A 584 11.41 4.20 9.59
N ASN A 585 10.48 3.34 9.98
CA ASN A 585 10.77 1.98 10.43
C ASN A 585 10.71 0.97 9.28
N ASP A 586 11.76 0.19 9.12
CA ASP A 586 11.78 -1.08 8.39
C ASP A 586 11.75 -2.25 9.39
N ALA A 587 10.87 -3.24 9.18
CA ALA A 587 10.63 -4.32 10.15
C ALA A 587 10.17 -5.64 9.50
N HIS A 588 9.91 -6.66 10.34
CA HIS A 588 9.25 -7.92 9.96
C HIS A 588 9.92 -8.68 8.80
N ASN A 589 11.24 -8.75 8.80
CA ASN A 589 11.98 -9.33 7.68
C ASN A 589 11.89 -10.87 7.57
N VAL A 590 11.86 -11.39 6.35
CA VAL A 590 11.92 -12.83 6.04
C VAL A 590 12.76 -13.09 4.78
N TRP A 591 13.54 -14.17 4.78
CA TRP A 591 14.34 -14.59 3.62
C TRP A 591 13.51 -15.27 2.53
N SER A 592 13.90 -15.10 1.27
CA SER A 592 13.46 -15.99 0.20
C SER A 592 14.02 -17.41 0.37
N PRO A 593 13.34 -18.46 -0.11
CA PRO A 593 13.81 -19.85 -0.03
C PRO A 593 15.19 -20.11 -0.68
N ASP A 594 15.60 -19.27 -1.63
CA ASP A 594 16.92 -19.34 -2.28
C ASP A 594 18.02 -18.52 -1.57
N GLY A 595 17.68 -17.79 -0.50
CA GLY A 595 18.58 -16.93 0.25
C GLY A 595 19.13 -15.71 -0.52
N GLN A 596 18.56 -15.34 -1.66
CA GLN A 596 19.04 -14.19 -2.45
C GLN A 596 18.27 -12.89 -2.20
N TRP A 597 17.08 -12.97 -1.60
CA TRP A 597 16.21 -11.84 -1.28
C TRP A 597 15.78 -11.86 0.19
N ILE A 598 15.38 -10.67 0.67
CA ILE A 598 14.75 -10.43 1.96
C ILE A 598 13.48 -9.62 1.67
N ALA A 599 12.31 -10.10 2.10
CA ALA A 599 11.09 -9.31 2.19
C ALA A 599 11.00 -8.65 3.57
N PHE A 600 10.39 -7.48 3.65
CA PHE A 600 10.24 -6.70 4.89
C PHE A 600 9.12 -5.65 4.76
N THR A 601 8.57 -5.18 5.87
CA THR A 601 7.63 -4.05 5.93
C THR A 601 8.41 -2.74 6.08
N SER A 602 7.98 -1.65 5.45
CA SER A 602 8.64 -0.33 5.55
C SER A 602 7.67 0.84 5.55
N SER A 603 7.87 1.77 6.49
CA SER A 603 7.14 3.04 6.54
C SER A 603 7.70 4.15 5.63
N ARG A 604 8.62 3.84 4.72
CA ARG A 604 9.35 4.87 3.94
C ARG A 604 8.47 5.75 3.03
N GLY A 605 7.29 5.27 2.65
CA GLY A 605 6.30 6.04 1.89
C GLY A 605 5.56 7.10 2.73
N GLY A 606 5.75 7.11 4.05
CA GLY A 606 5.03 7.99 4.97
C GLY A 606 3.59 7.54 5.21
N PHE A 607 2.77 8.47 5.70
CA PHE A 607 1.33 8.28 5.83
C PHE A 607 0.61 8.56 4.51
N LYS A 608 -0.55 7.93 4.32
CA LYS A 608 -1.39 8.06 3.11
C LYS A 608 -2.81 8.53 3.40
N ASP A 609 -3.18 8.63 4.67
CA ASP A 609 -4.46 9.14 5.15
C ASP A 609 -4.33 9.61 6.62
N GLU A 610 -5.39 10.27 7.11
CA GLU A 610 -5.50 10.82 8.45
C GLU A 610 -5.59 9.70 9.52
N ALA A 611 -4.62 9.64 10.45
CA ALA A 611 -4.54 8.55 11.44
C ALA A 611 -5.80 8.42 12.33
N ALA A 612 -6.56 9.51 12.52
CA ALA A 612 -7.79 9.50 13.31
C ALA A 612 -8.95 8.74 12.65
N LEU A 613 -8.92 8.51 11.33
CA LEU A 613 -9.96 7.78 10.59
C LEU A 613 -9.77 6.25 10.64
N HIS A 614 -8.65 5.78 11.20
CA HIS A 614 -8.31 4.36 11.36
C HIS A 614 -8.25 3.97 12.86
N PRO A 615 -9.39 4.00 13.58
CA PRO A 615 -9.42 3.67 15.00
C PRO A 615 -8.90 2.25 15.24
N TYR A 616 -8.18 2.09 16.34
CA TYR A 616 -7.57 0.84 16.79
C TYR A 616 -6.45 0.28 15.89
N ASN A 617 -6.03 1.02 14.86
CA ASN A 617 -4.78 0.77 14.15
C ASN A 617 -3.68 1.72 14.66
N PRO A 618 -2.71 1.24 15.47
CA PRO A 618 -1.61 2.07 15.97
C PRO A 618 -0.56 2.41 14.90
N GLN A 619 -0.54 1.70 13.78
CA GLN A 619 0.44 1.81 12.71
C GLN A 619 -0.33 1.90 11.36
N PRO A 620 -0.97 3.05 11.04
CA PRO A 620 -1.66 3.23 9.76
C PRO A 620 -0.66 3.57 8.62
N TYR A 621 0.43 2.81 8.55
CA TYR A 621 1.53 3.00 7.60
C TYR A 621 2.41 1.75 7.56
N GLY A 622 2.91 1.40 6.36
CA GLY A 622 3.92 0.35 6.19
C GLY A 622 3.59 -0.54 5.01
N ASP A 623 4.30 -0.39 3.89
CA ASP A 623 4.14 -1.27 2.74
C ASP A 623 5.13 -2.43 2.79
N LEU A 624 4.83 -3.51 2.06
CA LEU A 624 5.81 -4.56 1.81
C LEU A 624 6.84 -4.15 0.76
N TYR A 625 8.08 -4.51 1.02
CA TYR A 625 9.21 -4.38 0.11
C TYR A 625 9.99 -5.69 0.04
N ILE A 626 10.73 -5.88 -1.05
CA ILE A 626 11.80 -6.86 -1.16
C ILE A 626 13.11 -6.15 -1.48
N MET A 627 14.23 -6.73 -1.06
CA MET A 627 15.58 -6.31 -1.43
C MET A 627 16.49 -7.52 -1.60
N ARG A 628 17.61 -7.35 -2.32
CA ARG A 628 18.68 -8.35 -2.33
C ARG A 628 19.33 -8.46 -0.97
N LYS A 629 19.95 -9.61 -0.70
CA LYS A 629 20.65 -9.89 0.57
C LYS A 629 21.78 -8.93 0.95
N ASP A 630 22.23 -8.09 0.02
CA ASP A 630 23.25 -7.04 0.21
C ASP A 630 22.64 -5.63 0.39
N GLY A 631 21.31 -5.51 0.43
CA GLY A 631 20.58 -4.25 0.53
C GLY A 631 20.26 -3.57 -0.81
N SER A 632 20.71 -4.14 -1.95
CA SER A 632 20.47 -3.57 -3.28
C SER A 632 19.12 -3.98 -3.89
N ASP A 633 18.74 -3.37 -5.03
CA ASP A 633 17.55 -3.73 -5.83
C ASP A 633 16.27 -3.81 -4.98
N ILE A 634 15.98 -2.72 -4.25
CA ILE A 634 14.79 -2.62 -3.40
C ILE A 634 13.55 -2.36 -4.28
N ARG A 635 12.49 -3.15 -4.08
CA ARG A 635 11.22 -3.05 -4.82
C ARG A 635 10.04 -3.05 -3.86
N GLN A 636 9.08 -2.16 -4.10
CA GLN A 636 7.84 -2.06 -3.33
C GLN A 636 6.80 -3.03 -3.91
N MET A 637 6.21 -3.85 -3.04
CA MET A 637 5.28 -4.94 -3.38
C MET A 637 3.82 -4.52 -3.23
N THR A 638 3.47 -3.86 -2.13
CA THR A 638 2.14 -3.29 -1.87
C THR A 638 2.18 -1.76 -1.82
N ASP A 639 1.04 -1.11 -2.02
CA ASP A 639 0.93 0.36 -1.96
C ASP A 639 -0.52 0.74 -1.62
N ASP A 640 -0.89 0.68 -0.34
CA ASP A 640 -2.21 1.10 0.15
C ASP A 640 -2.14 1.84 1.51
N GLN A 641 -3.29 2.28 2.05
CA GLN A 641 -3.39 3.14 3.24
C GLN A 641 -3.20 2.43 4.59
N PHE A 642 -3.03 1.10 4.59
CA PHE A 642 -2.90 0.30 5.80
C PHE A 642 -1.43 -0.10 6.08
N GLU A 643 -1.20 -0.83 7.17
CA GLU A 643 0.07 -1.52 7.39
C GLU A 643 -0.03 -2.95 6.87
N ASP A 644 0.83 -3.30 5.93
CA ASP A 644 1.04 -4.64 5.42
C ASP A 644 2.24 -5.28 6.13
N GLY A 645 1.92 -6.14 7.08
CA GLY A 645 2.81 -6.61 8.13
C GLY A 645 2.98 -8.13 8.17
N THR A 646 4.14 -8.54 8.68
CA THR A 646 4.51 -9.95 8.91
C THR A 646 4.52 -10.82 7.65
N PRO A 647 5.31 -10.46 6.61
CA PRO A 647 5.43 -11.26 5.41
C PRO A 647 6.02 -12.66 5.71
N GLY A 648 5.51 -13.67 4.99
CA GLY A 648 6.06 -15.01 4.93
C GLY A 648 6.39 -15.39 3.48
N TRP A 649 7.64 -15.77 3.20
CA TRP A 649 8.05 -16.16 1.85
C TRP A 649 7.91 -17.67 1.67
N PHE A 650 7.30 -18.09 0.56
CA PHE A 650 7.20 -19.49 0.18
C PHE A 650 7.56 -19.69 -1.30
N LYS A 651 7.96 -20.92 -1.63
CA LYS A 651 8.21 -21.34 -3.02
C LYS A 651 6.93 -21.93 -3.60
N ILE A 652 6.57 -21.58 -4.83
CA ILE A 652 5.45 -22.19 -5.54
C ILE A 652 5.94 -23.52 -6.13
N PRO A 653 5.30 -24.67 -5.83
CA PRO A 653 5.64 -25.94 -6.44
C PRO A 653 5.52 -25.89 -7.97
N ASP A 654 6.48 -26.46 -8.69
CA ASP A 654 6.43 -26.53 -10.15
C ASP A 654 5.39 -27.56 -10.59
N THR A 655 4.17 -27.09 -10.87
CA THR A 655 3.02 -27.90 -11.32
C THR A 655 2.95 -28.03 -12.85
N GLY A 656 3.95 -27.54 -13.60
CA GLY A 656 3.93 -27.54 -15.06
C GLY A 656 2.89 -26.59 -15.66
N SER A 657 2.55 -25.51 -14.96
CA SER A 657 1.55 -24.53 -15.37
C SER A 657 1.95 -23.73 -16.61
N LYS A 658 0.96 -23.32 -17.41
CA LYS A 658 1.17 -22.50 -18.61
C LYS A 658 1.34 -21.02 -18.25
N PRO A 659 1.98 -20.20 -19.11
CA PRO A 659 2.12 -18.76 -18.88
C PRO A 659 0.77 -18.08 -18.66
N GLN A 660 0.71 -17.17 -17.69
CA GLN A 660 -0.52 -16.47 -17.31
C GLN A 660 -0.69 -15.15 -18.07
N THR A 661 -1.95 -14.74 -18.25
CA THR A 661 -2.32 -13.44 -18.86
C THR A 661 -2.78 -12.41 -17.82
N SER A 662 -2.62 -12.71 -16.53
CA SER A 662 -3.08 -11.92 -15.39
C SER A 662 -1.99 -11.83 -14.32
N SER A 663 -1.92 -10.69 -13.61
CA SER A 663 -1.04 -10.48 -12.46
C SER A 663 -1.56 -11.10 -11.15
N SER A 664 -2.80 -11.60 -11.15
CA SER A 664 -3.37 -12.41 -10.07
C SER A 664 -2.90 -13.87 -10.20
N CYS A 665 -2.19 -14.36 -9.18
CA CYS A 665 -1.78 -15.76 -9.13
C CYS A 665 -2.99 -16.70 -8.95
N THR A 666 -2.75 -17.98 -9.22
CA THR A 666 -3.64 -19.08 -8.84
C THR A 666 -2.72 -20.18 -8.33
N LEU A 667 -2.82 -20.50 -7.04
CA LEU A 667 -2.12 -21.63 -6.42
C LEU A 667 -2.93 -22.92 -6.59
#